data_AF-A0A8T4DT39-F1
#
_entry.id   AF-A0A8T4DT39-F1
#
_cell.length_a   1.000
_cell.length_b   1.000
_cell.length_c   1.000
_cell.angle_alpha   90.00
_cell.angle_beta   90.00
_cell.angle_gamma   90.00
#
_symmetry.space_group_name_H-M   'P 1'
#
loop_
_entity.id
_entity.type
_entity.pdbx_description
1 polymer ?
#
loop_
_entity_poly.entity_id
_entity_poly.type
_entity_poly.pdbx_seq_one_letter_code
_entity_poly.pdbx_strand_id
1 'polypeptide(L)'
;MKKILLVVIFINMILSGPGSILAVSALTMHTQTVDTTVVLSVSFPAFDPEWMRSTSQGLSIMMPGYDHLTTPGDPALPVQHLLIALPPQASVLSLEGTGGDVVKIPGTYDIRSAPSPIPLDGTGCSYDALQTPPATSEPLLYPAEQVYLQSSGSFQQYPYVSVAVCPFQYSPVTGELWYSTEVVMTVHYQSNVPSGTRVPVRPSVSQTAASLFVNYEQIKAYYPVSTPSPIFSKELVDYLIITTDELMDAITASNFLAWKHAVGYSLQILSVTDPSITGQSGDDLAEKIRSYLRESYSELGLKYVLFVGDSEDVPMRYCYPNPANHQNTAGSVGGPGGEIPTDTYYADLSSADELSWDADLDGFYGEYGQDHPDFAAEVFVGRIPTSDPSRITYALNKIVTFEQDTGAWKHHALAPGAFFYFSNETGTNTGPMDGARVGAVIADDLMGNWTVSRYTEQEGLETSLYPGAVLTEEAWTLDWRTNQYALVNWAAHGWSDLIARKVWSSDDGDLIPEANEITWPRMLRTTSTLDDDYPSIVTAISCYVGYPEANSHGNLGIDLLTRPGFGAAVGVISSARSPYGNLDWPATLGGSDSIIYEFNNNLINRSMSMGDALFASKFFCTTHYGWTSYEEYIDLYTFNLFGDPSLVLEGKEGNIPYVQITKPGNGVFLFNRMILAWAKPLLIGAVDVEVSASDLESGIAYVQFLVDGEVLGNDSSAPYSWRWTQRSFGKHTLSVRAYNNTGSFAVDTLGVKKFF
;
A
#
# COMPACT_ATOMS: atom_id res chain seq x y z
N MET A 1 -19.32 12.81 49.33
CA MET A 1 -18.27 13.47 48.53
C MET A 1 -18.89 13.85 47.21
N LYS A 2 -18.78 15.13 46.81
CA LYS A 2 -19.45 15.68 45.63
C LYS A 2 -18.84 15.07 44.36
N LYS A 3 -19.67 14.38 43.57
CA LYS A 3 -19.35 13.98 42.19
C LYS A 3 -19.28 15.26 41.36
N ILE A 4 -18.09 15.59 40.85
CA ILE A 4 -17.93 16.65 39.85
C ILE A 4 -18.03 15.97 38.50
N LEU A 5 -19.19 16.10 37.86
CA LEU A 5 -19.39 15.75 36.45
C LEU A 5 -18.80 16.90 35.64
N LEU A 6 -17.59 16.73 35.11
CA LEU A 6 -16.99 17.68 34.18
C LEU A 6 -17.34 17.20 32.77
N VAL A 7 -18.48 17.66 32.24
CA VAL A 7 -18.82 17.49 30.82
C VAL A 7 -17.96 18.50 30.05
N VAL A 8 -16.92 18.02 29.37
CA VAL A 8 -16.12 18.84 28.47
C VAL A 8 -16.56 18.52 27.04
N ILE A 9 -17.35 19.41 26.45
CA ILE A 9 -17.77 19.31 25.05
C ILE A 9 -16.61 19.85 24.19
N PHE A 10 -15.88 18.95 23.54
CA PHE A 10 -15.06 19.28 22.38
C PHE A 10 -15.81 18.84 21.13
N ILE A 11 -16.03 19.77 20.20
CA ILE A 11 -16.52 19.48 18.85
C ILE A 11 -15.27 19.32 17.99
N ASN A 12 -14.91 18.08 17.65
CA ASN A 12 -13.92 17.85 16.61
C ASN A 12 -14.66 17.83 15.26
N MET A 13 -14.41 18.85 14.44
CA MET A 13 -14.81 18.86 13.04
C MET A 13 -13.76 18.09 12.25
N ILE A 14 -14.11 16.92 11.73
CA ILE A 14 -13.31 16.24 10.70
C ILE A 14 -13.74 16.83 9.36
N LEU A 15 -12.82 17.51 8.68
CA LEU A 15 -13.03 18.01 7.32
C LEU A 15 -12.84 16.85 6.34
N SER A 16 -13.90 16.09 6.05
CA SER A 16 -13.95 15.20 4.88
C SER A 16 -14.52 15.99 3.70
N GLY A 17 -13.66 16.57 2.87
CA GLY A 17 -14.06 17.27 1.63
C GLY A 17 -14.95 18.52 1.82
N PRO A 18 -15.20 19.27 0.72
CA PRO A 18 -16.08 20.44 0.74
C PRO A 18 -17.54 20.01 0.90
N GLY A 19 -18.02 19.86 2.14
CA GLY A 19 -19.45 19.66 2.43
C GLY A 19 -19.79 18.92 3.72
N SER A 20 -18.84 18.24 4.35
CA SER A 20 -19.11 17.36 5.50
C SER A 20 -18.75 18.05 6.81
N ILE A 21 -19.75 18.41 7.62
CA ILE A 21 -19.54 18.77 9.02
C ILE A 21 -20.03 17.58 9.85
N LEU A 22 -19.13 16.62 10.13
CA LEU A 22 -19.34 15.66 11.20
C LEU A 22 -19.08 16.37 12.53
N ALA A 23 -20.11 16.49 13.36
CA ALA A 23 -19.97 16.91 14.74
C ALA A 23 -19.92 15.67 15.63
N VAL A 24 -18.72 15.16 15.91
CA VAL A 24 -18.52 14.17 16.98
C VAL A 24 -18.41 14.97 18.28
N SER A 25 -19.41 14.88 19.16
CA SER A 25 -19.42 15.58 20.45
C SER A 25 -19.31 14.63 21.65
N ALA A 26 -18.31 14.92 22.48
CA ALA A 26 -18.11 14.54 23.89
C ALA A 26 -18.01 13.03 24.25
N LEU A 27 -16.75 12.57 24.37
CA LEU A 27 -16.34 11.36 25.08
C LEU A 27 -16.43 11.57 26.60
N THR A 28 -17.09 10.68 27.34
CA THR A 28 -16.90 10.54 28.80
C THR A 28 -16.15 9.23 29.05
N MET A 29 -14.83 9.29 29.29
CA MET A 29 -14.09 8.09 29.74
C MET A 29 -14.48 7.79 31.19
N HIS A 30 -15.16 6.67 31.41
CA HIS A 30 -15.36 6.12 32.74
C HIS A 30 -14.30 5.05 33.02
N THR A 31 -13.31 5.39 33.86
CA THR A 31 -12.50 4.37 34.53
C THR A 31 -13.28 3.83 35.72
N GLN A 32 -14.08 2.77 35.52
CA GLN A 32 -14.39 1.87 36.63
C GLN A 32 -13.36 0.76 36.65
N THR A 33 -12.76 0.60 37.81
CA THR A 33 -11.84 -0.48 38.16
C THR A 33 -12.57 -1.81 38.01
N VAL A 34 -12.38 -2.47 36.86
CA VAL A 34 -12.19 -3.92 36.59
C VAL A 34 -12.55 -4.24 35.12
N ASP A 35 -13.37 -3.41 34.46
CA ASP A 35 -13.62 -3.42 33.00
C ASP A 35 -13.35 -2.02 32.43
N THR A 36 -12.51 -1.92 31.39
CA THR A 36 -12.18 -0.63 30.78
C THR A 36 -13.00 -0.38 29.52
N THR A 37 -13.59 0.82 29.39
CA THR A 37 -14.49 1.17 28.28
C THR A 37 -14.10 2.48 27.60
N VAL A 38 -14.36 2.57 26.29
CA VAL A 38 -14.37 3.81 25.52
C VAL A 38 -15.80 4.06 25.03
N VAL A 39 -16.41 5.17 25.44
CA VAL A 39 -17.80 5.51 25.08
C VAL A 39 -17.82 6.69 24.12
N LEU A 40 -18.30 6.51 22.89
CA LEU A 40 -18.45 7.56 21.88
C LEU A 40 -19.92 7.79 21.55
N SER A 41 -20.31 9.06 21.36
CA SER A 41 -21.58 9.42 20.73
C SER A 41 -21.34 9.95 19.33
N VAL A 42 -22.11 9.45 18.37
CA VAL A 42 -22.11 9.88 16.97
C VAL A 42 -23.44 10.55 16.70
N SER A 43 -23.40 11.83 16.37
CA SER A 43 -24.58 12.61 15.99
C SER A 43 -24.68 12.72 14.48
N PHE A 44 -25.90 12.60 13.96
CA PHE A 44 -26.21 12.70 12.54
C PHE A 44 -27.05 13.97 12.27
N PRO A 45 -26.96 14.57 11.08
CA PRO A 45 -27.84 15.68 10.68
C PRO A 45 -29.32 15.29 10.77
N ALA A 46 -30.23 16.27 10.79
CA ALA A 46 -31.65 15.95 10.68
C ALA A 46 -31.93 15.28 9.32
N PHE A 47 -32.81 14.28 9.29
CA PHE A 47 -33.20 13.60 8.06
C PHE A 47 -33.70 14.60 7.01
N ASP A 48 -33.16 14.50 5.80
CA ASP A 48 -33.59 15.26 4.63
C ASP A 48 -34.21 14.31 3.57
N PRO A 49 -35.48 14.49 3.20
CA PRO A 49 -36.09 13.73 2.11
C PRO A 49 -35.34 13.82 0.77
N GLU A 50 -34.55 14.88 0.52
CA GLU A 50 -33.76 15.02 -0.71
C GLU A 50 -32.62 13.99 -0.83
N TRP A 51 -32.27 13.31 0.27
CA TRP A 51 -31.32 12.19 0.23
C TRP A 51 -31.88 10.99 -0.54
N MET A 52 -33.20 10.83 -0.61
CA MET A 52 -33.83 9.68 -1.29
C MET A 52 -33.87 9.89 -2.80
N ARG A 53 -33.16 9.04 -3.56
CA ARG A 53 -33.08 9.09 -5.02
C ARG A 53 -33.49 7.76 -5.64
N SER A 54 -34.48 7.78 -6.53
CA SER A 54 -34.88 6.59 -7.29
C SER A 54 -33.86 6.27 -8.36
N THR A 55 -33.47 5.01 -8.45
CA THR A 55 -32.62 4.44 -9.51
C THR A 55 -33.37 3.32 -10.23
N SER A 56 -32.77 2.75 -11.27
CA SER A 56 -33.30 1.55 -11.94
C SER A 56 -33.25 0.29 -11.07
N GLN A 57 -32.50 0.31 -9.96
CA GLN A 57 -32.25 -0.83 -9.07
C GLN A 57 -32.93 -0.69 -7.70
N GLY A 58 -33.79 0.32 -7.53
CA GLY A 58 -34.44 0.63 -6.26
C GLY A 58 -34.14 2.06 -5.80
N LEU A 59 -34.41 2.35 -4.53
CA LEU A 59 -34.15 3.62 -3.89
C LEU A 59 -32.74 3.62 -3.29
N SER A 60 -31.95 4.65 -3.60
CA SER A 60 -30.69 4.95 -2.92
C SER A 60 -30.87 6.11 -1.96
N ILE A 61 -30.24 6.04 -0.77
CA ILE A 61 -30.23 7.12 0.21
C ILE A 61 -28.84 7.79 0.16
N MET A 62 -28.76 8.96 -0.46
CA MET A 62 -27.52 9.72 -0.63
C MET A 62 -27.36 10.73 0.52
N MET A 63 -26.77 10.28 1.62
CA MET A 63 -26.45 11.13 2.77
C MET A 63 -25.06 11.76 2.58
N PRO A 64 -24.92 13.09 2.49
CA PRO A 64 -23.64 13.73 2.20
C PRO A 64 -22.54 13.39 3.23
N GLY A 65 -21.40 12.89 2.76
CA GLY A 65 -20.26 12.53 3.59
C GLY A 65 -20.33 11.15 4.24
N TYR A 66 -21.29 10.31 3.83
CA TYR A 66 -21.46 8.93 4.29
C TYR A 66 -21.37 7.98 3.09
N ASP A 67 -20.77 6.82 3.33
CA ASP A 67 -20.69 5.72 2.37
C ASP A 67 -21.93 4.82 2.50
N HIS A 68 -21.95 3.70 1.78
CA HIS A 68 -23.01 2.70 1.86
C HIS A 68 -22.46 1.36 2.34
N LEU A 69 -23.30 0.58 3.03
CA LEU A 69 -23.03 -0.82 3.29
C LEU A 69 -22.74 -1.55 1.97
N THR A 70 -21.64 -2.29 1.94
CA THR A 70 -21.10 -2.91 0.71
C THR A 70 -21.30 -4.43 0.65
N THR A 71 -21.87 -5.05 1.69
CA THR A 71 -22.11 -6.50 1.71
C THR A 71 -23.02 -6.91 0.53
N PRO A 72 -22.53 -7.68 -0.46
CA PRO A 72 -23.27 -7.91 -1.69
C PRO A 72 -24.65 -8.54 -1.45
N GLY A 73 -25.68 -7.98 -2.10
CA GLY A 73 -27.07 -8.43 -2.00
C GLY A 73 -27.86 -7.86 -0.83
N ASP A 74 -27.20 -7.38 0.22
CA ASP A 74 -27.85 -6.71 1.35
C ASP A 74 -28.25 -5.25 1.01
N PRO A 75 -29.21 -4.63 1.73
CA PRO A 75 -29.58 -3.23 1.51
C PRO A 75 -28.40 -2.25 1.66
N ALA A 76 -28.14 -1.45 0.63
CA ALA A 76 -27.07 -0.43 0.62
C ALA A 76 -27.49 0.82 1.43
N LEU A 77 -27.43 0.74 2.75
CA LEU A 77 -27.78 1.85 3.66
C LEU A 77 -26.58 2.75 3.94
N PRO A 78 -26.79 4.05 4.20
CA PRO A 78 -25.73 4.94 4.63
C PRO A 78 -25.01 4.44 5.89
N VAL A 79 -23.69 4.52 5.89
CA VAL A 79 -22.82 4.08 6.97
C VAL A 79 -21.65 5.04 7.16
N GLN A 80 -21.18 5.18 8.40
CA GLN A 80 -19.94 5.84 8.73
C GLN A 80 -18.98 4.84 9.37
N HIS A 81 -17.76 4.80 8.86
CA HIS A 81 -16.69 4.02 9.45
C HIS A 81 -15.78 4.89 10.32
N LEU A 82 -15.43 4.40 11.50
CA LEU A 82 -14.67 5.12 12.52
C LEU A 82 -13.53 4.25 13.05
N LEU A 83 -12.32 4.81 13.06
CA LEU A 83 -11.17 4.23 13.75
C LEU A 83 -11.02 4.84 15.14
N ILE A 84 -11.01 3.99 16.15
CA ILE A 84 -10.90 4.38 17.56
C ILE A 84 -9.62 3.77 18.12
N ALA A 85 -8.68 4.61 18.54
CA ALA A 85 -7.47 4.17 19.21
C ALA A 85 -7.75 3.80 20.67
N LEU A 86 -7.09 2.75 21.15
CA LEU A 86 -7.19 2.23 22.49
C LEU A 86 -5.89 2.50 23.28
N PRO A 87 -5.90 2.36 24.61
CA PRO A 87 -4.67 2.47 25.39
C PRO A 87 -3.63 1.41 25.03
N PRO A 88 -2.36 1.59 25.45
CA PRO A 88 -1.29 0.66 25.12
C PRO A 88 -1.62 -0.80 25.46
N GLN A 89 -1.31 -1.70 24.53
CA GLN A 89 -1.52 -3.16 24.66
C GLN A 89 -2.96 -3.51 25.08
N ALA A 90 -3.93 -2.73 24.61
CA ALA A 90 -5.33 -3.05 24.74
C ALA A 90 -5.77 -4.06 23.68
N SER A 91 -6.64 -4.98 24.08
CA SER A 91 -7.36 -5.89 23.18
C SER A 91 -8.86 -5.66 23.36
N VAL A 92 -9.59 -5.58 22.25
CA VAL A 92 -11.05 -5.42 22.25
C VAL A 92 -11.71 -6.69 22.81
N LEU A 93 -12.75 -6.51 23.61
CA LEU A 93 -13.56 -7.59 24.17
C LEU A 93 -14.94 -7.65 23.51
N SER A 94 -15.62 -6.50 23.42
CA SER A 94 -16.95 -6.38 22.83
C SER A 94 -17.27 -4.95 22.43
N LEU A 95 -18.32 -4.79 21.64
CA LEU A 95 -18.89 -3.52 21.23
C LEU A 95 -20.39 -3.54 21.53
N GLU A 96 -20.88 -2.51 22.20
CA GLU A 96 -22.31 -2.32 22.49
C GLU A 96 -22.79 -1.03 21.85
N GLY A 97 -23.90 -1.08 21.12
CA GLY A 97 -24.57 0.09 20.56
C GLY A 97 -25.89 0.36 21.28
N THR A 98 -26.15 1.61 21.62
CA THR A 98 -27.47 2.08 22.05
C THR A 98 -27.91 3.18 21.10
N GLY A 99 -28.95 2.93 20.31
CA GLY A 99 -29.59 3.94 19.48
C GLY A 99 -30.22 5.02 20.36
N GLY A 100 -30.12 6.28 19.94
CA GLY A 100 -30.87 7.39 20.51
C GLY A 100 -32.36 7.33 20.13
N ASP A 101 -33.01 8.49 20.02
CA ASP A 101 -34.40 8.56 19.56
C ASP A 101 -34.50 8.10 18.08
N VAL A 102 -35.09 6.92 17.87
CA VAL A 102 -35.33 6.35 16.53
C VAL A 102 -36.66 6.86 15.97
N VAL A 103 -36.64 7.45 14.78
CA VAL A 103 -37.83 7.94 14.07
C VAL A 103 -38.15 7.04 12.88
N LYS A 104 -39.38 6.54 12.82
CA LYS A 104 -39.88 5.83 11.64
C LYS A 104 -40.17 6.83 10.51
N ILE A 105 -39.59 6.60 9.35
CA ILE A 105 -39.85 7.41 8.15
C ILE A 105 -41.16 6.93 7.50
N PRO A 106 -42.17 7.80 7.31
CA PRO A 106 -43.46 7.37 6.77
C PRO A 106 -43.35 6.81 5.36
N GLY A 107 -43.88 5.61 5.11
CA GLY A 107 -43.93 5.00 3.79
C GLY A 107 -43.43 3.55 3.77
N THR A 108 -43.33 3.01 2.56
CA THR A 108 -42.68 1.73 2.27
C THR A 108 -41.71 1.96 1.13
N TYR A 109 -40.49 1.47 1.28
CA TYR A 109 -39.37 1.73 0.41
C TYR A 109 -38.80 0.43 -0.11
N ASP A 110 -38.31 0.46 -1.35
CA ASP A 110 -37.55 -0.63 -1.96
C ASP A 110 -36.10 -0.17 -2.05
N ILE A 111 -35.33 -0.38 -0.98
CA ILE A 111 -33.94 0.06 -0.91
C ILE A 111 -33.10 -0.82 -1.82
N ARG A 112 -32.26 -0.21 -2.67
CA ARG A 112 -31.37 -0.97 -3.56
C ARG A 112 -30.43 -1.88 -2.76
N SER A 113 -30.13 -3.05 -3.31
CA SER A 113 -29.05 -3.90 -2.77
C SER A 113 -27.67 -3.34 -3.11
N ALA A 114 -26.69 -3.62 -2.26
CA ALA A 114 -25.29 -3.39 -2.55
C ALA A 114 -24.85 -4.32 -3.70
N PRO A 115 -24.22 -3.78 -4.77
CA PRO A 115 -23.72 -4.60 -5.87
C PRO A 115 -22.50 -5.43 -5.40
N SER A 116 -22.33 -6.62 -5.97
CA SER A 116 -21.04 -7.32 -5.85
C SER A 116 -20.02 -6.65 -6.77
N PRO A 117 -18.76 -6.52 -6.33
CA PRO A 117 -17.65 -6.37 -7.26
C PRO A 117 -17.69 -7.50 -8.30
N ILE A 118 -17.37 -7.16 -9.54
CA ILE A 118 -17.31 -8.13 -10.66
C ILE A 118 -15.85 -8.33 -11.07
N PRO A 119 -15.46 -9.57 -11.41
CA PRO A 119 -14.09 -9.83 -11.88
C PRO A 119 -13.84 -9.08 -13.19
N LEU A 120 -12.61 -8.66 -13.45
CA LEU A 120 -12.28 -7.90 -14.67
C LEU A 120 -11.70 -8.77 -15.80
N ASP A 121 -11.70 -10.10 -15.64
CA ASP A 121 -11.21 -11.06 -16.64
C ASP A 121 -12.28 -11.50 -17.66
N GLY A 122 -13.48 -10.94 -17.58
CA GLY A 122 -14.58 -11.26 -18.48
C GLY A 122 -15.33 -12.56 -18.14
N THR A 123 -14.95 -13.26 -17.07
CA THR A 123 -15.74 -14.40 -16.56
C THR A 123 -16.84 -13.92 -15.63
N GLY A 124 -18.00 -14.59 -15.59
CA GLY A 124 -18.87 -14.53 -14.41
C GLY A 124 -19.79 -13.32 -14.22
N CYS A 125 -20.22 -12.60 -15.25
CA CYS A 125 -21.33 -11.66 -15.06
C CYS A 125 -22.69 -12.39 -15.05
N SER A 126 -23.06 -13.00 -13.93
CA SER A 126 -24.48 -13.28 -13.64
C SER A 126 -24.96 -12.36 -12.52
N TYR A 127 -25.67 -11.29 -12.89
CA TYR A 127 -26.35 -10.41 -11.93
C TYR A 127 -27.43 -11.14 -11.12
N ASP A 128 -27.84 -12.32 -11.56
CA ASP A 128 -28.93 -13.13 -10.98
C ASP A 128 -28.68 -13.60 -9.54
N ALA A 129 -27.44 -13.56 -9.05
CA ALA A 129 -27.14 -13.87 -7.65
C ALA A 129 -27.45 -12.73 -6.66
N LEU A 130 -27.76 -11.51 -7.15
CA LEU A 130 -27.81 -10.28 -6.34
C LEU A 130 -29.21 -9.83 -5.90
N GLN A 131 -30.27 -10.60 -6.15
CA GLN A 131 -31.64 -10.08 -6.04
C GLN A 131 -32.56 -10.67 -4.97
N THR A 132 -32.07 -11.45 -3.99
CA THR A 132 -32.98 -11.82 -2.90
C THR A 132 -32.26 -12.01 -1.57
N PRO A 133 -32.55 -11.16 -0.57
CA PRO A 133 -32.28 -11.51 0.82
C PRO A 133 -32.96 -12.86 1.13
N PRO A 134 -32.35 -13.75 1.93
CA PRO A 134 -33.02 -14.96 2.36
C PRO A 134 -34.35 -14.61 3.02
N ALA A 135 -35.45 -15.12 2.46
CA ALA A 135 -36.79 -14.94 2.98
C ALA A 135 -36.88 -15.56 4.38
N THR A 136 -36.72 -14.74 5.41
CA THR A 136 -36.93 -15.12 6.81
C THR A 136 -38.26 -14.53 7.27
N SER A 137 -38.97 -15.30 8.10
CA SER A 137 -40.40 -15.17 8.36
C SER A 137 -40.81 -14.10 9.37
N GLU A 138 -39.94 -13.15 9.69
CA GLU A 138 -40.18 -12.03 10.63
C GLU A 138 -39.52 -10.75 10.07
N PRO A 139 -40.01 -9.53 10.36
CA PRO A 139 -39.33 -8.31 9.95
C PRO A 139 -38.00 -8.17 10.72
N LEU A 140 -36.94 -8.78 10.21
CA LEU A 140 -35.58 -8.51 10.64
C LEU A 140 -35.24 -7.07 10.22
N LEU A 141 -34.84 -6.25 11.19
CA LEU A 141 -34.20 -4.97 10.90
C LEU A 141 -32.81 -5.23 10.35
N TYR A 142 -32.43 -4.48 9.32
CA TYR A 142 -31.11 -4.47 8.72
C TYR A 142 -30.50 -3.06 8.77
N PRO A 143 -29.24 -2.90 9.21
CA PRO A 143 -28.52 -3.90 9.99
C PRO A 143 -29.27 -4.18 11.31
N ALA A 144 -29.04 -5.37 11.88
CA ALA A 144 -29.68 -5.77 13.14
C ALA A 144 -29.30 -4.81 14.28
N GLU A 145 -28.03 -4.40 14.31
CA GLU A 145 -27.48 -3.41 15.22
C GLU A 145 -27.05 -2.16 14.43
N GLN A 146 -27.27 -0.97 14.99
CA GLN A 146 -26.81 0.29 14.37
C GLN A 146 -25.29 0.48 14.46
N VAL A 147 -24.60 -0.33 15.27
CA VAL A 147 -23.16 -0.30 15.47
C VAL A 147 -22.63 -1.73 15.37
N TYR A 148 -21.59 -1.95 14.57
CA TYR A 148 -20.94 -3.25 14.50
C TYR A 148 -19.42 -3.11 14.37
N LEU A 149 -18.74 -4.10 14.95
CA LEU A 149 -17.30 -4.24 14.89
C LEU A 149 -16.92 -4.76 13.51
N GLN A 150 -16.02 -4.07 12.81
CA GLN A 150 -15.51 -4.54 11.52
C GLN A 150 -14.20 -5.28 11.69
N SER A 151 -13.27 -4.67 12.41
CA SER A 151 -11.94 -5.24 12.66
C SER A 151 -11.30 -4.59 13.87
N SER A 152 -10.21 -5.19 14.33
CA SER A 152 -9.29 -4.60 15.30
C SER A 152 -7.88 -4.98 14.92
N GLY A 153 -6.92 -4.11 15.22
CA GLY A 153 -5.52 -4.32 14.87
C GLY A 153 -4.63 -3.38 15.63
N SER A 154 -3.40 -3.22 15.16
CA SER A 154 -2.49 -2.20 15.66
C SER A 154 -1.98 -1.35 14.51
N PHE A 155 -2.01 -0.03 14.68
CA PHE A 155 -1.25 0.87 13.85
C PHE A 155 -0.01 1.24 14.62
N GLN A 156 1.14 0.62 14.32
CA GLN A 156 2.36 0.82 15.08
C GLN A 156 2.12 0.54 16.59
N GLN A 157 2.25 1.56 17.45
CA GLN A 157 2.03 1.42 18.89
C GLN A 157 0.56 1.64 19.33
N TYR A 158 -0.35 1.98 18.42
CA TYR A 158 -1.76 2.26 18.70
C TYR A 158 -2.62 1.02 18.39
N PRO A 159 -3.03 0.22 19.39
CA PRO A 159 -4.12 -0.71 19.18
C PRO A 159 -5.37 0.09 18.80
N TYR A 160 -6.14 -0.41 17.85
CA TYR A 160 -7.34 0.25 17.40
C TYR A 160 -8.50 -0.72 17.19
N VAL A 161 -9.68 -0.14 17.09
CA VAL A 161 -10.88 -0.82 16.65
C VAL A 161 -11.51 -0.04 15.49
N SER A 162 -11.91 -0.74 14.44
CA SER A 162 -12.70 -0.20 13.34
C SER A 162 -14.16 -0.52 13.56
N VAL A 163 -14.99 0.51 13.59
CA VAL A 163 -16.42 0.41 13.89
C VAL A 163 -17.22 1.07 12.79
N ALA A 164 -18.25 0.38 12.32
CA ALA A 164 -19.25 0.94 11.42
C ALA A 164 -20.49 1.39 12.21
N VAL A 165 -21.05 2.54 11.81
CA VAL A 165 -22.20 3.16 12.45
C VAL A 165 -23.24 3.51 11.40
N CYS A 166 -24.42 2.89 11.50
CA CYS A 166 -25.54 3.05 10.57
C CYS A 166 -26.65 3.89 11.19
N PRO A 167 -26.90 5.12 10.69
CA PRO A 167 -28.03 5.92 11.17
C PRO A 167 -29.39 5.37 10.72
N PHE A 168 -29.43 4.51 9.70
CA PHE A 168 -30.66 3.89 9.19
C PHE A 168 -30.79 2.44 9.63
N GLN A 169 -32.02 2.00 9.86
CA GLN A 169 -32.41 0.59 9.87
C GLN A 169 -33.57 0.40 8.91
N TYR A 170 -33.60 -0.71 8.19
CA TYR A 170 -34.58 -1.03 7.16
C TYR A 170 -35.10 -2.46 7.33
N SER A 171 -36.37 -2.69 7.00
CA SER A 171 -36.93 -4.04 6.96
C SER A 171 -37.22 -4.43 5.50
N PRO A 172 -36.41 -5.33 4.89
CA PRO A 172 -36.64 -5.80 3.52
C PRO A 172 -37.99 -6.48 3.32
N VAL A 173 -38.58 -7.03 4.39
CA VAL A 173 -39.86 -7.73 4.36
C VAL A 173 -41.06 -6.76 4.29
N THR A 174 -40.98 -5.64 5.02
CA THR A 174 -42.11 -4.69 5.14
C THR A 174 -41.91 -3.40 4.35
N GLY A 175 -40.69 -3.11 3.92
CA GLY A 175 -40.30 -1.84 3.29
C GLY A 175 -40.19 -0.68 4.29
N GLU A 176 -40.31 -0.92 5.59
CA GLU A 176 -40.27 0.12 6.61
C GLU A 176 -38.83 0.60 6.87
N LEU A 177 -38.66 1.90 7.08
CA LEU A 177 -37.36 2.56 7.27
C LEU A 177 -37.37 3.39 8.56
N TRP A 178 -36.28 3.31 9.32
CA TRP A 178 -36.06 4.03 10.57
C TRP A 178 -34.75 4.82 10.51
N TYR A 179 -34.73 5.96 11.20
CA TYR A 179 -33.58 6.86 11.25
C TYR A 179 -33.28 7.30 12.68
N SER A 180 -32.01 7.28 13.07
CA SER A 180 -31.51 7.78 14.35
C SER A 180 -30.68 9.04 14.13
N THR A 181 -30.94 10.08 14.94
CA THR A 181 -30.11 11.31 14.95
C THR A 181 -28.89 11.19 15.85
N GLU A 182 -28.83 10.16 16.68
CA GLU A 182 -27.71 9.88 17.58
C GLU A 182 -27.57 8.37 17.79
N VAL A 183 -26.34 7.90 17.83
CA VAL A 183 -25.98 6.53 18.24
C VAL A 183 -24.83 6.62 19.24
N VAL A 184 -25.00 5.99 20.40
CA VAL A 184 -23.97 5.90 21.44
C VAL A 184 -23.38 4.49 21.42
N MET A 185 -22.06 4.38 21.31
CA MET A 185 -21.35 3.12 21.33
C MET A 185 -20.42 3.01 22.54
N THR A 186 -20.27 1.80 23.06
CA THR A 186 -19.32 1.45 24.13
C THR A 186 -18.40 0.33 23.65
N VAL A 187 -17.11 0.64 23.49
CA VAL A 187 -16.07 -0.34 23.25
C VAL A 187 -15.57 -0.86 24.59
N HIS A 188 -15.71 -2.15 24.85
CA HIS A 188 -15.12 -2.82 25.99
C HIS A 188 -13.75 -3.38 25.59
N TYR A 189 -12.73 -3.11 26.39
CA TYR A 189 -11.39 -3.60 26.15
C TYR A 189 -10.73 -4.06 27.44
N GLN A 190 -9.71 -4.89 27.31
CA GLN A 190 -8.77 -5.24 28.37
C GLN A 190 -7.39 -4.71 28.02
N SER A 191 -6.59 -4.31 29.01
CA SER A 191 -5.20 -3.93 28.81
C SER A 191 -4.30 -4.76 29.70
N ASN A 192 -3.25 -5.32 29.10
CA ASN A 192 -2.28 -6.17 29.80
C ASN A 192 -1.19 -5.36 30.52
N VAL A 193 -1.26 -4.03 30.48
CA VAL A 193 -0.32 -3.13 31.16
C VAL A 193 -1.00 -2.31 32.26
N PRO A 194 -0.25 -1.84 33.28
CA PRO A 194 -0.81 -1.00 34.33
C PRO A 194 -1.51 0.25 33.79
N SER A 195 -2.60 0.65 34.45
CA SER A 195 -3.31 1.89 34.11
C SER A 195 -2.37 3.09 34.16
N GLY A 196 -2.35 3.90 33.09
CA GLY A 196 -1.46 5.06 32.96
C GLY A 196 -0.09 4.77 32.35
N THR A 197 0.17 3.53 31.90
CA THR A 197 1.35 3.21 31.07
C THR A 197 1.42 4.16 29.87
N ARG A 198 2.61 4.69 29.60
CA ARG A 198 2.87 5.59 28.47
C ARG A 198 3.85 4.94 27.51
N VAL A 199 3.48 4.86 26.24
CA VAL A 199 4.32 4.31 25.17
C VAL A 199 4.72 5.44 24.24
N PRO A 200 5.99 5.87 24.25
CA PRO A 200 6.40 6.98 23.40
C PRO A 200 6.29 6.64 21.91
N VAL A 201 5.92 7.64 21.11
CA VAL A 201 5.77 7.52 19.65
C VAL A 201 6.58 8.57 18.93
N ARG A 202 6.93 8.29 17.67
CA ARG A 202 7.63 9.25 16.81
C ARG A 202 6.68 10.39 16.39
N PRO A 203 7.20 11.60 16.10
CA PRO A 203 6.38 12.71 15.61
C PRO A 203 5.56 12.37 14.35
N SER A 204 6.16 11.65 13.38
CA SER A 204 5.47 11.22 12.16
C SER A 204 4.31 10.26 12.45
N VAL A 205 4.54 9.25 13.28
CA VAL A 205 3.49 8.29 13.69
C VAL A 205 2.35 9.01 14.42
N SER A 206 2.69 9.95 15.31
CA SER A 206 1.71 10.78 16.03
C SER A 206 0.89 11.67 15.09
N GLN A 207 1.50 12.22 14.05
CA GLN A 207 0.80 13.02 13.03
C GLN A 207 -0.19 12.16 12.24
N THR A 208 0.23 10.97 11.79
CA THR A 208 -0.65 10.04 11.08
C THR A 208 -1.79 9.55 11.98
N ALA A 209 -1.49 9.19 13.23
CA ALA A 209 -2.51 8.80 14.21
C ALA A 209 -3.55 9.90 14.45
N ALA A 210 -3.15 11.17 14.42
CA ALA A 210 -4.06 12.31 14.55
C ALA A 210 -5.04 12.45 13.38
N SER A 211 -4.64 12.04 12.18
CA SER A 211 -5.54 12.01 11.01
C SER A 211 -6.41 10.76 10.93
N LEU A 212 -5.98 9.65 11.54
CA LEU A 212 -6.70 8.37 11.48
C LEU A 212 -7.75 8.23 12.59
N PHE A 213 -7.40 8.56 13.84
CA PHE A 213 -8.23 8.21 14.99
C PHE A 213 -9.14 9.34 15.44
N VAL A 214 -10.44 9.06 15.49
CA VAL A 214 -11.46 10.05 15.87
C VAL A 214 -11.33 10.52 17.32
N ASN A 215 -10.67 9.72 18.17
CA ASN A 215 -10.41 10.00 19.59
C ASN A 215 -8.93 10.32 19.90
N TYR A 216 -8.15 10.73 18.89
CA TYR A 216 -6.71 10.99 19.07
C TYR A 216 -6.41 11.97 20.23
N GLU A 217 -7.17 13.05 20.33
CA GLU A 217 -6.99 14.08 21.35
C GLU A 217 -7.10 13.54 22.78
N GLN A 218 -7.92 12.51 22.99
CA GLN A 218 -8.13 11.84 24.27
C GLN A 218 -7.07 10.78 24.54
N ILE A 219 -6.59 10.10 23.50
CA ILE A 219 -5.64 8.99 23.66
C ILE A 219 -4.16 9.44 23.68
N LYS A 220 -3.82 10.59 23.09
CA LYS A 220 -2.42 11.06 22.93
C LYS A 220 -1.63 11.18 24.23
N ALA A 221 -2.30 11.32 25.37
CA ALA A 221 -1.63 11.36 26.68
C ALA A 221 -0.97 10.01 27.06
N TYR A 222 -1.50 8.89 26.54
CA TYR A 222 -0.90 7.56 26.66
C TYR A 222 0.27 7.37 25.68
N TYR A 223 0.35 8.21 24.64
CA TYR A 223 1.33 8.12 23.56
C TYR A 223 2.16 9.41 23.45
N PRO A 224 3.02 9.71 24.44
CA PRO A 224 3.79 10.94 24.42
C PRO A 224 4.73 10.96 23.21
N VAL A 225 4.71 12.07 22.46
CA VAL A 225 5.66 12.26 21.37
C VAL A 225 7.08 12.34 21.94
N SER A 226 7.95 11.46 21.47
CA SER A 226 9.38 11.48 21.78
C SER A 226 10.18 11.45 20.50
N THR A 227 11.18 12.33 20.41
CA THR A 227 12.28 12.13 19.46
C THR A 227 13.18 11.04 20.02
N PRO A 228 13.56 10.02 19.23
CA PRO A 228 14.58 9.06 19.65
C PRO A 228 15.79 9.81 20.22
N SER A 229 16.16 9.53 21.46
CA SER A 229 17.41 10.07 22.00
C SER A 229 18.56 9.36 21.26
N PRO A 230 19.54 10.07 20.66
CA PRO A 230 20.67 9.46 19.96
C PRO A 230 21.68 8.75 20.89
N ILE A 231 21.25 8.39 22.11
CA ILE A 231 22.12 7.94 23.19
C ILE A 231 21.87 6.43 23.39
N PHE A 232 22.71 5.63 22.71
CA PHE A 232 23.04 4.19 22.85
C PHE A 232 22.64 3.20 21.73
N SER A 233 23.61 2.98 20.83
CA SER A 233 24.22 1.66 20.46
C SER A 233 23.75 0.83 19.26
N LYS A 234 22.70 1.21 18.52
CA LYS A 234 22.38 0.61 17.21
C LYS A 234 22.20 1.74 16.19
N GLU A 235 22.88 1.68 15.04
CA GLU A 235 22.65 2.62 13.94
C GLU A 235 21.22 2.44 13.44
N LEU A 236 20.47 3.53 13.28
CA LEU A 236 19.12 3.49 12.73
C LEU A 236 19.23 3.08 11.25
N VAL A 237 18.36 2.17 10.83
CA VAL A 237 18.19 1.73 9.44
C VAL A 237 16.72 1.96 9.11
N ASP A 238 16.43 3.02 8.36
CA ASP A 238 15.06 3.33 7.94
C ASP A 238 14.71 2.75 6.57
N TYR A 239 15.69 2.16 5.89
CA TYR A 239 15.53 1.49 4.60
C TYR A 239 16.30 0.16 4.55
N LEU A 240 15.60 -0.96 4.38
CA LEU A 240 16.19 -2.28 4.24
C LEU A 240 16.03 -2.81 2.81
N ILE A 241 17.08 -3.40 2.25
CA ILE A 241 17.04 -4.15 1.00
C ILE A 241 17.23 -5.63 1.33
N ILE A 242 16.29 -6.49 0.93
CA ILE A 242 16.40 -7.95 1.08
C ILE A 242 16.56 -8.56 -0.31
N THR A 243 17.61 -9.36 -0.46
CA THR A 243 18.06 -9.91 -1.75
C THR A 243 18.70 -11.28 -1.55
N THR A 244 19.18 -11.93 -2.61
CA THR A 244 20.09 -13.08 -2.50
C THR A 244 21.56 -12.65 -2.52
N ASP A 245 22.46 -13.55 -2.12
CA ASP A 245 23.91 -13.33 -2.13
C ASP A 245 24.41 -13.04 -3.56
N GLU A 246 23.83 -13.71 -4.57
CA GLU A 246 24.21 -13.60 -5.98
C GLU A 246 23.86 -12.25 -6.61
N LEU A 247 22.88 -11.54 -6.04
CA LEU A 247 22.34 -10.29 -6.60
C LEU A 247 22.90 -9.03 -5.90
N MET A 248 23.66 -9.17 -4.81
CA MET A 248 24.23 -8.03 -4.08
C MET A 248 25.11 -7.12 -4.95
N ASP A 249 25.90 -7.72 -5.85
CA ASP A 249 26.79 -6.97 -6.75
C ASP A 249 26.00 -6.09 -7.73
N ALA A 250 24.81 -6.54 -8.19
CA ALA A 250 23.96 -5.75 -9.08
C ALA A 250 23.41 -4.49 -8.39
N ILE A 251 23.09 -4.60 -7.11
CA ILE A 251 22.58 -3.48 -6.31
C ILE A 251 23.69 -2.48 -6.03
N THR A 252 24.84 -2.97 -5.56
CA THR A 252 25.99 -2.14 -5.19
C THR A 252 26.71 -1.50 -6.39
N ALA A 253 26.56 -2.07 -7.59
CA ALA A 253 27.03 -1.47 -8.84
C ALA A 253 26.13 -0.33 -9.35
N SER A 254 24.93 -0.15 -8.80
CA SER A 254 24.03 0.95 -9.15
C SER A 254 24.31 2.22 -8.34
N ASN A 255 23.77 3.35 -8.79
CA ASN A 255 23.80 4.63 -8.06
C ASN A 255 22.76 4.69 -6.93
N PHE A 256 21.95 3.65 -6.74
CA PHE A 256 20.77 3.68 -5.87
C PHE A 256 21.11 3.91 -4.40
N LEU A 257 22.08 3.16 -3.86
CA LEU A 257 22.48 3.33 -2.46
C LEU A 257 22.99 4.75 -2.20
N ALA A 258 23.83 5.24 -3.11
CA ALA A 258 24.40 6.58 -3.00
C ALA A 258 23.31 7.66 -3.06
N TRP A 259 22.36 7.52 -3.98
CA TRP A 259 21.23 8.42 -4.09
C TRP A 259 20.31 8.39 -2.87
N LYS A 260 19.97 7.20 -2.35
CA LYS A 260 19.11 7.08 -1.17
C LYS A 260 19.76 7.68 0.07
N HIS A 261 21.07 7.52 0.23
CA HIS A 261 21.82 8.27 1.23
C HIS A 261 21.76 9.79 0.98
N ALA A 262 21.88 10.22 -0.28
CA ALA A 262 21.83 11.64 -0.64
C ALA A 262 20.52 12.34 -0.29
N VAL A 263 19.40 11.61 -0.36
CA VAL A 263 18.07 12.09 0.03
C VAL A 263 17.69 11.75 1.47
N GLY A 264 18.64 11.27 2.27
CA GLY A 264 18.54 11.21 3.74
C GLY A 264 18.20 9.84 4.34
N TYR A 265 18.20 8.76 3.57
CA TYR A 265 17.97 7.41 4.09
C TYR A 265 19.24 6.75 4.64
N SER A 266 19.06 5.88 5.62
CA SER A 266 20.08 5.00 6.17
C SER A 266 19.77 3.57 5.76
N LEU A 267 20.60 3.03 4.86
CA LEU A 267 20.34 1.76 4.19
C LEU A 267 21.09 0.58 4.80
N GLN A 268 20.45 -0.59 4.78
CA GLN A 268 21.10 -1.88 5.00
C GLN A 268 20.70 -2.84 3.87
N ILE A 269 21.61 -3.73 3.48
CA ILE A 269 21.32 -4.86 2.58
C ILE A 269 21.48 -6.15 3.37
N LEU A 270 20.50 -7.05 3.26
CA LEU A 270 20.53 -8.40 3.84
C LEU A 270 20.27 -9.44 2.77
N SER A 271 21.00 -10.56 2.89
CA SER A 271 20.70 -11.76 2.14
C SER A 271 19.55 -12.51 2.78
N VAL A 272 18.70 -13.18 2.00
CA VAL A 272 17.72 -14.15 2.51
C VAL A 272 18.39 -15.32 3.26
N THR A 273 19.69 -15.56 3.02
CA THR A 273 20.50 -16.56 3.73
C THR A 273 21.11 -16.02 5.03
N ASP A 274 20.92 -14.74 5.37
CA ASP A 274 21.50 -14.13 6.57
C ASP A 274 21.01 -14.88 7.83
N PRO A 275 21.90 -15.21 8.79
CA PRO A 275 21.52 -15.90 10.02
C PRO A 275 20.45 -15.20 10.86
N SER A 276 20.31 -13.88 10.73
CA SER A 276 19.25 -13.11 11.39
C SER A 276 17.86 -13.37 10.79
N ILE A 277 17.78 -13.80 9.53
CA ILE A 277 16.54 -14.24 8.87
C ILE A 277 16.38 -15.75 9.04
N THR A 278 17.37 -16.54 8.62
CA THR A 278 17.27 -18.01 8.62
C THR A 278 17.14 -18.63 10.02
N GLY A 279 17.59 -17.91 11.05
CA GLY A 279 17.47 -18.28 12.45
C GLY A 279 16.12 -17.94 13.10
N GLN A 280 15.22 -17.23 12.41
CA GLN A 280 13.86 -16.97 12.88
C GLN A 280 13.03 -18.25 12.91
N SER A 281 11.99 -18.26 13.74
CA SER A 281 10.90 -19.22 13.62
C SER A 281 10.11 -18.97 12.34
N GLY A 282 9.49 -20.03 11.83
CA GLY A 282 8.61 -19.99 10.67
C GLY A 282 8.76 -21.24 9.81
N ASP A 283 7.65 -21.64 9.19
CA ASP A 283 7.52 -22.87 8.41
C ASP A 283 8.26 -22.78 7.07
N ASP A 284 8.35 -21.58 6.50
CA ASP A 284 9.06 -21.32 5.26
C ASP A 284 9.90 -20.02 5.29
N LEU A 285 10.54 -19.71 4.15
CA LEU A 285 11.39 -18.53 4.05
C LEU A 285 10.60 -17.22 4.12
N ALA A 286 9.37 -17.17 3.59
CA ALA A 286 8.54 -15.99 3.64
C ALA A 286 8.17 -15.66 5.10
N GLU A 287 7.78 -16.65 5.90
CA GLU A 287 7.49 -16.44 7.31
C GLU A 287 8.73 -16.04 8.11
N LYS A 288 9.89 -16.59 7.79
CA LYS A 288 11.16 -16.19 8.42
C LYS A 288 11.56 -14.75 8.12
N ILE A 289 11.35 -14.31 6.87
CA ILE A 289 11.55 -12.90 6.48
C ILE A 289 10.59 -12.01 7.27
N ARG A 290 9.29 -12.33 7.28
CA ARG A 290 8.29 -11.56 8.02
C ARG A 290 8.61 -11.52 9.52
N SER A 291 8.94 -12.66 10.12
CA SER A 291 9.34 -12.76 11.53
C SER A 291 10.55 -11.88 11.85
N TYR A 292 11.58 -11.86 10.99
CA TYR A 292 12.71 -10.96 11.15
C TYR A 292 12.26 -9.48 11.12
N LEU A 293 11.41 -9.10 10.17
CA LEU A 293 10.88 -7.74 10.08
C LEU A 293 10.10 -7.36 11.34
N ARG A 294 9.20 -8.24 11.82
CA ARG A 294 8.42 -8.03 13.05
C ARG A 294 9.30 -7.76 14.27
N GLU A 295 10.36 -8.54 14.44
CA GLU A 295 11.27 -8.42 15.59
C GLU A 295 12.22 -7.22 15.48
N SER A 296 12.45 -6.69 14.27
CA SER A 296 13.51 -5.70 14.03
C SER A 296 13.02 -4.30 13.65
N TYR A 297 11.82 -4.14 13.07
CA TYR A 297 11.41 -2.87 12.43
C TYR A 297 11.45 -1.69 13.41
N SER A 298 10.90 -1.87 14.62
CA SER A 298 10.82 -0.82 15.63
C SER A 298 12.20 -0.43 16.16
N GLU A 299 13.07 -1.43 16.41
CA GLU A 299 14.43 -1.20 16.90
C GLU A 299 15.33 -0.51 15.86
N LEU A 300 15.23 -0.93 14.59
CA LEU A 300 15.97 -0.34 13.48
C LEU A 300 15.42 1.03 13.12
N GLY A 301 14.14 1.27 13.40
CA GLY A 301 13.42 2.41 12.89
C GLY A 301 13.06 2.30 11.42
N LEU A 302 12.92 1.08 10.94
CA LEU A 302 12.63 0.70 9.58
C LEU A 302 11.33 1.34 9.10
N LYS A 303 11.37 1.95 7.92
CA LYS A 303 10.20 2.50 7.23
C LYS A 303 9.96 1.79 5.90
N TYR A 304 11.03 1.49 5.16
CA TYR A 304 10.95 0.92 3.81
C TYR A 304 11.65 -0.42 3.71
N VAL A 305 11.05 -1.35 2.96
CA VAL A 305 11.69 -2.62 2.55
C VAL A 305 11.62 -2.73 1.04
N LEU A 306 12.78 -2.93 0.40
CA LEU A 306 12.87 -3.25 -1.03
C LEU A 306 13.33 -4.69 -1.21
N PHE A 307 12.48 -5.52 -1.81
CA PHE A 307 12.86 -6.86 -2.24
C PHE A 307 13.53 -6.81 -3.60
N VAL A 308 14.69 -7.45 -3.78
CA VAL A 308 15.40 -7.53 -5.06
C VAL A 308 15.67 -8.99 -5.40
N GLY A 309 15.06 -9.46 -6.48
CA GLY A 309 15.03 -10.87 -6.87
C GLY A 309 13.65 -11.27 -7.34
N ASP A 310 13.57 -12.31 -8.16
CA ASP A 310 12.28 -12.88 -8.55
C ASP A 310 11.51 -13.46 -7.35
N SER A 311 10.26 -13.84 -7.58
CA SER A 311 9.36 -14.33 -6.53
C SER A 311 9.67 -15.74 -6.05
N GLU A 312 10.62 -16.46 -6.65
CA GLU A 312 11.09 -17.76 -6.17
C GLU A 312 12.31 -17.59 -5.24
N ASP A 313 13.26 -16.74 -5.64
CA ASP A 313 14.49 -16.45 -4.90
C ASP A 313 14.24 -15.60 -3.65
N VAL A 314 13.36 -14.60 -3.77
CA VAL A 314 12.90 -13.74 -2.68
C VAL A 314 11.38 -13.87 -2.61
N PRO A 315 10.85 -14.79 -1.79
CA PRO A 315 9.48 -15.26 -1.96
C PRO A 315 8.45 -14.16 -1.79
N MET A 316 7.39 -14.20 -2.60
CA MET A 316 6.12 -13.55 -2.27
C MET A 316 5.25 -14.52 -1.47
N ARG A 317 4.39 -14.03 -0.58
CA ARG A 317 3.41 -14.88 0.10
C ARG A 317 2.23 -15.14 -0.84
N TYR A 318 1.87 -16.40 -1.04
CA TYR A 318 0.63 -16.76 -1.72
C TYR A 318 -0.50 -16.83 -0.71
N CYS A 319 -1.49 -15.96 -0.87
CA CYS A 319 -2.68 -15.90 -0.04
C CYS A 319 -3.91 -16.46 -0.75
N TYR A 320 -4.95 -16.84 0.00
CA TYR A 320 -6.16 -17.45 -0.53
C TYR A 320 -7.42 -16.70 -0.03
N PRO A 321 -7.69 -15.46 -0.50
CA PRO A 321 -8.85 -14.69 -0.07
C PRO A 321 -10.17 -15.45 -0.06
N ASN A 322 -10.40 -16.28 -1.09
CA ASN A 322 -11.63 -17.04 -1.24
C ASN A 322 -11.48 -18.37 -0.47
N PRO A 323 -12.13 -18.51 0.71
CA PRO A 323 -12.01 -19.71 1.55
C PRO A 323 -12.58 -20.98 0.88
N ALA A 324 -13.30 -20.84 -0.23
CA ALA A 324 -13.83 -21.96 -1.00
C ALA A 324 -12.90 -22.41 -2.14
N ASN A 325 -11.80 -21.69 -2.41
CA ASN A 325 -10.88 -22.00 -3.51
C ASN A 325 -9.42 -21.96 -3.06
N HIS A 326 -8.87 -23.12 -2.69
CA HIS A 326 -7.45 -23.28 -2.32
C HIS A 326 -6.63 -23.94 -3.43
N GLN A 327 -7.08 -23.86 -4.69
CA GLN A 327 -6.30 -24.38 -5.81
C GLN A 327 -5.07 -23.51 -6.01
N ASN A 328 -3.88 -24.12 -5.99
CA ASN A 328 -2.65 -23.43 -6.35
C ASN A 328 -2.29 -23.75 -7.81
N THR A 329 -2.33 -22.73 -8.66
CA THR A 329 -1.93 -22.80 -10.07
C THR A 329 -0.76 -21.87 -10.39
N ALA A 330 0.05 -21.49 -9.39
CA ALA A 330 1.24 -20.66 -9.59
C ALA A 330 2.16 -21.25 -10.68
N GLY A 331 2.67 -20.39 -11.56
CA GLY A 331 3.42 -20.78 -12.77
C GLY A 331 2.58 -21.40 -13.90
N SER A 332 1.28 -21.65 -13.71
CA SER A 332 0.33 -22.08 -14.75
C SER A 332 -0.55 -20.90 -15.17
N VAL A 333 -0.17 -20.24 -16.27
CA VAL A 333 -0.83 -19.02 -16.76
C VAL A 333 -2.30 -19.27 -17.07
N GLY A 334 -3.19 -18.44 -16.50
CA GLY A 334 -4.62 -18.44 -16.80
C GLY A 334 -5.42 -19.57 -16.13
N GLY A 335 -4.86 -20.28 -15.14
CA GLY A 335 -5.62 -21.21 -14.30
C GLY A 335 -6.57 -20.47 -13.35
N PRO A 336 -7.70 -21.07 -12.93
CA PRO A 336 -8.63 -20.51 -11.95
C PRO A 336 -8.08 -20.66 -10.51
N GLY A 337 -6.79 -20.40 -10.34
CA GLY A 337 -6.09 -20.47 -9.07
C GLY A 337 -6.76 -19.61 -8.02
N GLY A 338 -6.85 -20.13 -6.81
CA GLY A 338 -7.23 -19.35 -5.64
C GLY A 338 -6.08 -18.54 -5.06
N GLU A 339 -4.84 -18.83 -5.48
CA GLU A 339 -3.65 -18.19 -4.95
C GLU A 339 -3.41 -16.78 -5.50
N ILE A 340 -3.18 -15.83 -4.59
CA ILE A 340 -2.83 -14.44 -4.90
C ILE A 340 -1.46 -14.14 -4.28
N PRO A 341 -0.37 -14.02 -5.07
CA PRO A 341 0.92 -13.63 -4.55
C PRO A 341 0.90 -12.15 -4.12
N THR A 342 1.36 -11.86 -2.90
CA THR A 342 1.38 -10.51 -2.35
C THR A 342 2.61 -10.23 -1.49
N ASP A 343 3.06 -8.97 -1.55
CA ASP A 343 4.02 -8.39 -0.61
C ASP A 343 3.34 -7.65 0.56
N THR A 344 2.00 -7.56 0.56
CA THR A 344 1.22 -6.97 1.68
C THR A 344 1.49 -7.70 3.00
N TYR A 345 1.71 -9.01 2.91
CA TYR A 345 2.12 -9.87 4.02
C TYR A 345 3.35 -9.36 4.78
N TYR A 346 4.33 -8.77 4.08
CA TYR A 346 5.55 -8.24 4.69
C TYR A 346 5.40 -6.84 5.28
N ALA A 347 4.29 -6.15 4.98
CA ALA A 347 4.02 -4.79 5.44
C ALA A 347 3.23 -4.79 6.76
N ASP A 348 2.26 -5.69 6.89
CA ASP A 348 1.52 -5.94 8.13
C ASP A 348 2.39 -6.79 9.06
N LEU A 349 2.84 -6.22 10.17
CA LEU A 349 3.76 -6.82 11.13
C LEU A 349 3.16 -6.89 12.55
N SER A 350 1.93 -6.43 12.73
CA SER A 350 1.22 -6.34 14.01
C SER A 350 1.23 -7.66 14.81
N SER A 351 0.89 -8.76 14.15
CA SER A 351 0.69 -10.07 14.79
C SER A 351 1.47 -11.17 14.10
N ALA A 352 1.79 -12.25 14.83
CA ALA A 352 2.36 -13.46 14.26
C ALA A 352 1.31 -14.17 13.37
N ASP A 353 1.75 -15.05 12.48
CA ASP A 353 0.88 -15.67 11.49
C ASP A 353 -0.27 -16.43 12.15
N GLU A 354 0.01 -17.20 13.22
CA GLU A 354 -0.97 -17.95 14.00
C GLU A 354 -2.05 -17.11 14.71
N LEU A 355 -1.92 -15.78 14.67
CA LEU A 355 -2.88 -14.81 15.21
C LEU A 355 -3.45 -13.87 14.14
N SER A 356 -3.00 -13.97 12.90
CA SER A 356 -3.37 -13.04 11.83
C SER A 356 -3.48 -13.72 10.48
N TRP A 357 -2.35 -14.01 9.84
CA TRP A 357 -2.31 -14.45 8.45
C TRP A 357 -2.57 -15.94 8.25
N ASP A 358 -2.58 -16.77 9.29
CA ASP A 358 -2.93 -18.21 9.29
C ASP A 358 -3.50 -18.56 10.68
N ALA A 359 -4.59 -17.90 11.05
CA ALA A 359 -5.14 -17.90 12.41
C ALA A 359 -5.81 -19.23 12.78
N ASP A 360 -6.27 -20.01 11.80
CA ASP A 360 -6.84 -21.34 11.99
C ASP A 360 -5.84 -22.49 11.78
N LEU A 361 -4.60 -22.16 11.38
CA LEU A 361 -3.44 -23.04 11.27
C LEU A 361 -3.59 -24.14 10.22
N ASP A 362 -4.23 -23.83 9.11
CA ASP A 362 -4.44 -24.77 8.01
C ASP A 362 -3.44 -24.60 6.85
N GLY A 363 -2.65 -23.52 6.88
CA GLY A 363 -1.61 -23.20 5.91
C GLY A 363 -2.09 -22.43 4.68
N PHE A 364 -3.36 -22.01 4.63
CA PHE A 364 -3.92 -21.15 3.60
C PHE A 364 -3.99 -19.70 4.08
N TYR A 365 -2.90 -18.98 3.84
CA TYR A 365 -2.76 -17.65 4.41
C TYR A 365 -3.76 -16.62 3.87
N GLY A 366 -4.27 -15.75 4.73
CA GLY A 366 -5.03 -14.55 4.38
C GLY A 366 -6.46 -14.81 3.92
N GLU A 367 -7.07 -15.91 4.35
CA GLU A 367 -8.46 -16.26 4.05
C GLU A 367 -9.48 -15.28 4.62
N TYR A 368 -10.42 -14.83 3.79
CA TYR A 368 -11.49 -13.95 4.25
C TYR A 368 -12.41 -14.68 5.24
N GLY A 369 -12.56 -14.11 6.44
CA GLY A 369 -13.47 -14.60 7.48
C GLY A 369 -12.92 -15.77 8.32
N GLN A 370 -11.78 -16.35 7.94
CA GLN A 370 -11.06 -17.37 8.69
C GLN A 370 -9.79 -16.77 9.32
N ASP A 371 -9.09 -15.92 8.57
CA ASP A 371 -7.91 -15.17 9.01
C ASP A 371 -8.20 -13.72 9.37
N HIS A 372 -7.22 -13.08 10.01
CA HIS A 372 -7.32 -11.74 10.58
C HIS A 372 -6.11 -10.83 10.27
N PRO A 373 -5.69 -10.67 8.99
CA PRO A 373 -4.78 -9.57 8.64
C PRO A 373 -5.45 -8.22 8.92
N ASP A 374 -4.70 -7.26 9.46
CA ASP A 374 -5.26 -5.95 9.81
C ASP A 374 -5.00 -4.89 8.72
N PHE A 375 -4.08 -5.17 7.79
CA PHE A 375 -3.69 -4.34 6.66
C PHE A 375 -3.07 -2.99 7.04
N ALA A 376 -2.82 -2.73 8.32
CA ALA A 376 -2.06 -1.58 8.76
C ALA A 376 -0.58 -1.87 8.51
N ALA A 377 0.05 -1.09 7.64
CA ALA A 377 1.46 -1.28 7.33
C ALA A 377 2.37 -0.69 8.43
N GLU A 378 3.23 -1.51 9.02
CA GLU A 378 4.34 -1.05 9.87
C GLU A 378 5.54 -0.61 9.05
N VAL A 379 5.74 -1.24 7.88
CA VAL A 379 6.76 -0.90 6.89
C VAL A 379 6.16 -0.88 5.49
N PHE A 380 6.69 -0.05 4.59
CA PHE A 380 6.22 0.06 3.22
C PHE A 380 7.12 -0.72 2.27
N VAL A 381 6.51 -1.60 1.48
CA VAL A 381 7.23 -2.61 0.69
C VAL A 381 7.17 -2.26 -0.81
N GLY A 382 8.28 -2.48 -1.51
CA GLY A 382 8.32 -2.55 -2.97
C GLY A 382 9.29 -3.63 -3.44
N ARG A 383 9.28 -3.93 -4.74
CA ARG A 383 10.05 -5.04 -5.31
C ARG A 383 10.69 -4.72 -6.66
N ILE A 384 11.91 -5.20 -6.89
CA ILE A 384 12.52 -5.36 -8.22
C ILE A 384 12.46 -6.86 -8.57
N PRO A 385 11.38 -7.33 -9.24
CA PRO A 385 11.04 -8.76 -9.36
C PRO A 385 11.80 -9.45 -10.50
N THR A 386 13.13 -9.41 -10.48
CA THR A 386 13.94 -10.14 -11.46
C THR A 386 15.27 -10.54 -10.86
N SER A 387 15.72 -11.75 -11.18
CA SER A 387 17.05 -12.26 -10.82
C SER A 387 18.09 -12.08 -11.94
N ASP A 388 17.84 -11.19 -12.92
CA ASP A 388 18.83 -10.77 -13.91
C ASP A 388 19.64 -9.56 -13.39
N PRO A 389 20.94 -9.71 -13.09
CA PRO A 389 21.78 -8.64 -12.54
C PRO A 389 21.82 -7.35 -13.38
N SER A 390 21.76 -7.49 -14.71
CA SER A 390 21.82 -6.35 -15.62
C SER A 390 20.53 -5.53 -15.58
N ARG A 391 19.39 -6.21 -15.48
CA ARG A 391 18.05 -5.60 -15.37
C ARG A 391 17.84 -4.93 -14.01
N ILE A 392 18.36 -5.52 -12.93
CA ILE A 392 18.36 -4.90 -11.59
C ILE A 392 19.13 -3.58 -11.61
N THR A 393 20.39 -3.61 -12.05
CA THR A 393 21.26 -2.41 -12.06
C THR A 393 20.63 -1.29 -12.89
N TYR A 394 20.08 -1.66 -14.06
CA TYR A 394 19.37 -0.74 -14.94
C TYR A 394 18.13 -0.12 -14.28
N ALA A 395 17.24 -0.94 -13.69
CA ALA A 395 16.02 -0.45 -13.06
C ALA A 395 16.33 0.51 -11.90
N LEU A 396 17.29 0.15 -11.05
CA LEU A 396 17.73 0.96 -9.92
C LEU A 396 18.29 2.32 -10.36
N ASN A 397 19.12 2.36 -11.40
CA ASN A 397 19.66 3.62 -11.95
C ASN A 397 18.58 4.50 -12.60
N LYS A 398 17.59 3.88 -13.24
CA LYS A 398 16.46 4.60 -13.84
C LYS A 398 15.56 5.22 -12.76
N ILE A 399 15.31 4.50 -11.66
CA ILE A 399 14.62 5.03 -10.47
C ILE A 399 15.37 6.25 -9.91
N VAL A 400 16.70 6.18 -9.77
CA VAL A 400 17.53 7.32 -9.35
C VAL A 400 17.34 8.52 -10.28
N THR A 401 17.42 8.30 -11.59
CA THR A 401 17.31 9.37 -12.59
C THR A 401 15.94 10.04 -12.53
N PHE A 402 14.87 9.26 -12.38
CA PHE A 402 13.53 9.81 -12.22
C PHE A 402 13.40 10.66 -10.96
N GLU A 403 13.90 10.19 -9.82
CA GLU A 403 13.75 10.90 -8.55
C GLU A 403 14.69 12.13 -8.47
N GLN A 404 15.77 12.18 -9.23
CA GLN A 404 16.62 13.38 -9.38
C GLN A 404 15.95 14.50 -10.20
N ASP A 405 15.00 14.14 -11.07
CA ASP A 405 14.34 15.09 -11.95
C ASP A 405 13.15 15.75 -11.24
N THR A 406 13.20 17.08 -11.12
CA THR A 406 12.16 17.94 -10.54
C THR A 406 11.45 18.79 -11.61
N GLY A 407 11.58 18.40 -12.89
CA GLY A 407 11.07 19.13 -14.03
C GLY A 407 9.54 19.16 -14.11
N ALA A 408 9.00 20.16 -14.82
CA ALA A 408 7.55 20.36 -14.93
C ALA A 408 6.79 19.19 -15.58
N TRP A 409 7.47 18.28 -16.30
CA TRP A 409 6.86 17.09 -16.88
C TRP A 409 6.34 16.09 -15.84
N LYS A 410 6.72 16.26 -14.55
CA LYS A 410 6.12 15.54 -13.43
C LYS A 410 4.60 15.75 -13.32
N HIS A 411 4.05 16.80 -13.92
CA HIS A 411 2.60 17.09 -13.98
C HIS A 411 1.98 16.73 -15.33
N HIS A 412 2.53 15.73 -16.02
CA HIS A 412 1.95 15.17 -17.23
C HIS A 412 1.49 13.72 -17.00
N ALA A 413 0.29 13.39 -17.45
CA ALA A 413 -0.29 12.06 -17.33
C ALA A 413 -0.89 11.52 -18.63
N LEU A 414 -0.86 10.20 -18.79
CA LEU A 414 -1.49 9.46 -19.87
C LEU A 414 -2.57 8.53 -19.29
N ALA A 415 -3.79 8.62 -19.81
CA ALA A 415 -4.94 7.88 -19.30
C ALA A 415 -5.68 7.13 -20.41
N PRO A 416 -5.19 5.95 -20.83
CA PRO A 416 -5.86 5.12 -21.80
C PRO A 416 -6.84 4.13 -21.13
N GLY A 417 -8.07 4.03 -21.62
CA GLY A 417 -9.11 3.17 -21.06
C GLY A 417 -9.90 2.41 -22.11
N ALA A 418 -10.06 1.10 -21.90
CA ALA A 418 -10.84 0.20 -22.74
C ALA A 418 -12.06 -0.36 -21.97
N PHE A 419 -13.07 -0.86 -22.68
CA PHE A 419 -14.19 -1.54 -22.03
C PHE A 419 -13.76 -2.84 -21.35
N PHE A 420 -14.23 -3.04 -20.12
CA PHE A 420 -14.27 -4.36 -19.49
C PHE A 420 -15.52 -5.13 -19.92
N TYR A 421 -16.67 -4.46 -19.88
CA TYR A 421 -17.98 -5.00 -20.22
C TYR A 421 -18.77 -3.99 -21.06
N PHE A 422 -19.50 -4.51 -22.05
CA PHE A 422 -20.46 -3.74 -22.83
C PHE A 422 -21.83 -3.68 -22.14
N SER A 423 -22.66 -2.75 -22.60
CA SER A 423 -24.07 -2.71 -22.24
C SER A 423 -24.74 -4.02 -22.61
N ASN A 424 -25.56 -4.56 -21.72
CA ASN A 424 -26.34 -5.77 -21.92
C ASN A 424 -25.54 -7.04 -22.28
N GLU A 425 -24.22 -7.08 -22.03
CA GLU A 425 -23.35 -8.23 -22.36
C GLU A 425 -23.80 -9.54 -21.68
N THR A 426 -24.55 -9.43 -20.58
CA THR A 426 -25.09 -10.56 -19.81
C THR A 426 -26.51 -10.96 -20.18
N GLY A 427 -27.15 -10.22 -21.10
CA GLY A 427 -28.58 -10.32 -21.37
C GLY A 427 -29.49 -9.80 -20.24
N THR A 428 -28.93 -9.17 -19.19
CA THR A 428 -29.69 -8.62 -18.04
C THR A 428 -29.86 -7.11 -18.09
N ASN A 429 -29.62 -6.49 -19.25
CA ASN A 429 -29.76 -5.05 -19.50
C ASN A 429 -28.95 -4.15 -18.54
N THR A 430 -27.78 -4.64 -18.12
CA THR A 430 -26.82 -3.87 -17.31
C THR A 430 -26.10 -2.83 -18.17
N GLY A 431 -25.69 -1.72 -17.54
CA GLY A 431 -24.85 -0.72 -18.22
C GLY A 431 -23.44 -1.25 -18.51
N PRO A 432 -22.63 -0.49 -19.26
CA PRO A 432 -21.27 -0.89 -19.58
C PRO A 432 -20.31 -0.61 -18.41
N MET A 433 -19.20 -1.33 -18.39
CA MET A 433 -18.05 -1.02 -17.57
C MET A 433 -16.92 -0.48 -18.46
N ASP A 434 -16.83 0.83 -18.53
CA ASP A 434 -15.83 1.54 -19.34
C ASP A 434 -14.59 1.89 -18.51
N GLY A 435 -13.45 1.33 -18.84
CA GLY A 435 -12.17 1.62 -18.18
C GLY A 435 -11.70 3.06 -18.33
N ALA A 436 -12.21 3.83 -19.31
CA ALA A 436 -11.90 5.25 -19.42
C ALA A 436 -12.41 6.07 -18.22
N ARG A 437 -13.40 5.55 -17.49
CA ARG A 437 -14.02 6.21 -16.35
C ARG A 437 -13.04 6.56 -15.24
N VAL A 438 -12.27 5.59 -14.76
CA VAL A 438 -11.36 5.79 -13.62
C VAL A 438 -10.26 6.79 -13.96
N GLY A 439 -9.71 6.72 -15.18
CA GLY A 439 -8.74 7.69 -15.68
C GLY A 439 -9.32 9.11 -15.82
N ALA A 440 -10.59 9.23 -16.24
CA ALA A 440 -11.27 10.52 -16.31
C ALA A 440 -11.50 11.12 -14.92
N VAL A 441 -12.01 10.34 -13.96
CA VAL A 441 -12.25 10.79 -12.58
C VAL A 441 -10.95 11.21 -11.89
N ILE A 442 -9.88 10.40 -11.98
CA ILE A 442 -8.56 10.77 -11.45
C ILE A 442 -8.08 12.10 -12.03
N ALA A 443 -8.20 12.27 -13.35
CA ALA A 443 -7.74 13.49 -14.00
C ALA A 443 -8.59 14.72 -13.63
N ASP A 444 -9.91 14.57 -13.57
CA ASP A 444 -10.83 15.66 -13.26
C ASP A 444 -10.75 16.10 -11.79
N ASP A 445 -10.60 15.14 -10.87
CA ASP A 445 -10.59 15.41 -9.42
C ASP A 445 -9.21 15.81 -8.89
N LEU A 446 -8.13 15.24 -9.44
CA LEU A 446 -6.79 15.34 -8.85
C LEU A 446 -5.79 16.12 -9.70
N MET A 447 -6.04 16.32 -11.00
CA MET A 447 -5.05 16.79 -11.97
C MET A 447 -5.41 18.14 -12.63
N GLY A 448 -6.07 19.04 -11.89
CA GLY A 448 -6.64 20.27 -12.45
C GLY A 448 -5.65 21.23 -13.16
N ASN A 449 -4.35 21.17 -12.88
CA ASN A 449 -3.30 21.97 -13.54
C ASN A 449 -2.31 21.13 -14.38
N TRP A 450 -2.64 19.87 -14.64
CA TRP A 450 -1.76 18.94 -15.34
C TRP A 450 -2.05 18.92 -16.85
N THR A 451 -1.08 18.43 -17.61
CA THR A 451 -1.31 18.01 -19.00
C THR A 451 -1.74 16.54 -18.99
N VAL A 452 -2.99 16.25 -19.37
CA VAL A 452 -3.51 14.87 -19.40
C VAL A 452 -3.92 14.48 -20.82
N SER A 453 -3.26 13.46 -21.37
CA SER A 453 -3.64 12.84 -22.64
C SER A 453 -4.57 11.66 -22.37
N ARG A 454 -5.77 11.67 -22.95
CA ARG A 454 -6.79 10.63 -22.78
C ARG A 454 -6.98 9.85 -24.07
N TYR A 455 -7.01 8.53 -23.96
CA TYR A 455 -7.33 7.63 -25.07
C TYR A 455 -8.48 6.73 -24.67
N THR A 456 -9.56 6.73 -25.45
CA THR A 456 -10.78 5.99 -25.10
C THR A 456 -11.20 5.11 -26.27
N GLU A 457 -11.97 4.05 -25.99
CA GLU A 457 -12.46 3.15 -27.03
C GLU A 457 -13.49 3.87 -27.91
N GLN A 458 -13.21 4.00 -29.20
CA GLN A 458 -14.04 4.73 -30.17
C GLN A 458 -14.37 3.87 -31.40
N GLU A 459 -14.06 2.57 -31.35
CA GLU A 459 -14.37 1.58 -32.38
C GLU A 459 -15.44 0.61 -31.89
N GLY A 460 -16.15 -0.03 -32.83
CA GLY A 460 -17.21 -1.01 -32.53
C GLY A 460 -18.61 -0.42 -32.49
N LEU A 461 -19.56 -1.26 -32.08
CA LEU A 461 -20.99 -0.92 -31.98
C LEU A 461 -21.31 -0.09 -30.73
N GLU A 462 -20.54 -0.27 -29.66
CA GLU A 462 -20.57 0.56 -28.46
C GLU A 462 -19.23 1.28 -28.29
N THR A 463 -19.29 2.57 -27.96
CA THR A 463 -18.12 3.46 -27.85
C THR A 463 -18.13 4.17 -26.50
N SER A 464 -16.94 4.52 -26.02
CA SER A 464 -16.75 5.17 -24.72
C SER A 464 -17.48 6.51 -24.67
N LEU A 465 -18.19 6.74 -23.56
CA LEU A 465 -18.84 8.02 -23.27
C LEU A 465 -17.85 9.08 -22.77
N TYR A 466 -16.63 8.68 -22.43
CA TYR A 466 -15.59 9.58 -21.94
C TYR A 466 -14.79 10.16 -23.11
N PRO A 467 -14.56 11.49 -23.13
CA PRO A 467 -13.85 12.14 -24.23
C PRO A 467 -12.37 11.74 -24.25
N GLY A 468 -11.85 11.41 -25.43
CA GLY A 468 -10.44 11.10 -25.64
C GLY A 468 -10.11 10.88 -27.13
N ALA A 469 -8.82 10.75 -27.42
CA ALA A 469 -8.36 10.27 -28.72
C ALA A 469 -8.68 8.77 -28.90
N VAL A 470 -8.72 8.30 -30.16
CA VAL A 470 -9.00 6.89 -30.45
C VAL A 470 -7.91 6.00 -29.86
N LEU A 471 -8.29 5.05 -29.01
CA LEU A 471 -7.38 4.09 -28.41
C LEU A 471 -6.96 3.03 -29.44
N THR A 472 -5.74 3.15 -29.96
CA THR A 472 -5.06 2.10 -30.75
C THR A 472 -3.64 1.95 -30.22
N GLU A 473 -3.07 0.74 -30.24
CA GLU A 473 -1.70 0.50 -29.79
C GLU A 473 -0.70 1.53 -30.36
N GLU A 474 -0.74 1.78 -31.67
CA GLU A 474 0.17 2.74 -32.31
C GLU A 474 0.01 4.15 -31.76
N ALA A 475 -1.23 4.64 -31.63
CA ALA A 475 -1.48 6.03 -31.27
C ALA A 475 -1.00 6.36 -29.85
N TRP A 476 -1.34 5.54 -28.86
CA TRP A 476 -0.98 5.84 -27.47
C TRP A 476 0.47 5.45 -27.13
N THR A 477 1.02 4.38 -27.70
CA THR A 477 2.44 4.04 -27.48
C THR A 477 3.37 5.03 -28.18
N LEU A 478 2.98 5.58 -29.34
CA LEU A 478 3.70 6.68 -29.98
C LEU A 478 3.67 7.93 -29.10
N ASP A 479 2.51 8.28 -28.54
CA ASP A 479 2.39 9.42 -27.63
C ASP A 479 3.26 9.23 -26.38
N TRP A 480 3.18 8.07 -25.74
CA TRP A 480 3.99 7.74 -24.55
C TRP A 480 5.49 7.89 -24.83
N ARG A 481 5.99 7.36 -25.96
CA ARG A 481 7.42 7.37 -26.31
C ARG A 481 7.90 8.63 -27.06
N THR A 482 7.07 9.65 -27.22
CA THR A 482 7.50 10.90 -27.87
C THR A 482 7.23 12.14 -27.04
N ASN A 483 6.42 11.99 -25.99
CA ASN A 483 6.15 13.01 -25.00
C ASN A 483 6.65 12.55 -23.62
N GLN A 484 6.44 13.40 -22.62
CA GLN A 484 6.94 13.19 -21.27
C GLN A 484 5.75 13.00 -20.35
N TYR A 485 5.61 11.81 -19.75
CA TYR A 485 4.52 11.48 -18.84
C TYR A 485 5.09 10.88 -17.55
N ALA A 486 4.87 11.52 -16.42
CA ALA A 486 5.27 10.98 -15.13
C ALA A 486 4.26 9.98 -14.57
N LEU A 487 3.00 10.07 -15.00
CA LEU A 487 1.95 9.11 -14.64
C LEU A 487 1.33 8.46 -15.87
N VAL A 488 1.11 7.16 -15.79
CA VAL A 488 0.31 6.42 -16.76
C VAL A 488 -0.70 5.59 -15.99
N ASN A 489 -1.98 5.93 -16.12
CA ASN A 489 -3.07 5.27 -15.43
C ASN A 489 -3.98 4.61 -16.47
N TRP A 490 -3.93 3.28 -16.59
CA TRP A 490 -4.78 2.58 -17.54
C TRP A 490 -5.72 1.59 -16.88
N ALA A 491 -6.82 1.33 -17.59
CA ALA A 491 -7.77 0.29 -17.26
C ALA A 491 -8.17 -0.45 -18.54
N ALA A 492 -7.82 -1.73 -18.62
CA ALA A 492 -8.03 -2.57 -19.80
C ALA A 492 -7.90 -4.05 -19.42
N HIS A 493 -8.32 -4.94 -20.32
CA HIS A 493 -8.07 -6.38 -20.15
C HIS A 493 -6.59 -6.71 -20.22
N GLY A 494 -6.14 -7.69 -19.45
CA GLY A 494 -4.72 -7.99 -19.29
C GLY A 494 -4.38 -9.48 -19.24
N TRP A 495 -3.16 -9.76 -19.66
CA TRP A 495 -2.44 -11.00 -19.49
C TRP A 495 -1.03 -10.69 -18.99
N SER A 496 -0.28 -11.74 -18.66
CA SER A 496 1.10 -11.60 -18.21
C SER A 496 2.00 -10.85 -19.19
N ASP A 497 1.76 -10.91 -20.51
CA ASP A 497 2.64 -10.31 -21.51
C ASP A 497 2.00 -9.21 -22.35
N LEU A 498 0.68 -8.99 -22.23
CA LEU A 498 -0.05 -8.03 -23.05
C LEU A 498 -1.27 -7.45 -22.33
N ILE A 499 -1.70 -6.28 -22.77
CA ILE A 499 -3.04 -5.75 -22.49
C ILE A 499 -3.80 -5.54 -23.81
N ALA A 500 -5.12 -5.70 -23.76
CA ALA A 500 -5.98 -5.67 -24.94
C ALA A 500 -7.19 -4.76 -24.74
N ARG A 501 -7.67 -4.24 -25.88
CA ARG A 501 -8.97 -3.60 -26.00
C ARG A 501 -10.01 -4.68 -26.22
N LYS A 502 -11.24 -4.40 -25.82
CA LYS A 502 -12.42 -5.21 -26.11
C LYS A 502 -13.34 -4.39 -27.01
N VAL A 503 -13.67 -4.91 -28.19
CA VAL A 503 -14.44 -4.19 -29.22
C VAL A 503 -15.58 -5.07 -29.72
N TRP A 504 -16.83 -4.62 -29.53
CA TRP A 504 -18.03 -5.26 -30.07
C TRP A 504 -18.14 -4.97 -31.56
N SER A 505 -17.80 -5.94 -32.40
CA SER A 505 -17.48 -5.73 -33.82
C SER A 505 -18.64 -6.00 -34.79
N SER A 506 -19.62 -6.79 -34.36
CA SER A 506 -20.83 -7.14 -35.10
C SER A 506 -21.94 -7.47 -34.12
N ASP A 507 -23.21 -7.43 -34.56
CA ASP A 507 -24.37 -7.86 -33.78
C ASP A 507 -25.24 -8.69 -34.73
N ASP A 508 -25.65 -9.89 -34.29
CA ASP A 508 -26.52 -10.77 -35.06
C ASP A 508 -28.00 -10.33 -35.02
N GLY A 509 -28.29 -9.30 -34.21
CA GLY A 509 -29.55 -8.59 -34.13
C GLY A 509 -30.30 -8.79 -32.82
N ASP A 510 -29.71 -9.48 -31.84
CA ASP A 510 -30.29 -9.71 -30.52
C ASP A 510 -29.89 -8.66 -29.47
N LEU A 511 -28.92 -7.77 -29.79
CA LEU A 511 -28.40 -6.72 -28.93
C LEU A 511 -27.69 -7.24 -27.66
N ILE A 512 -27.13 -8.44 -27.71
CA ILE A 512 -26.37 -9.07 -26.63
C ILE A 512 -24.95 -9.36 -27.15
N PRO A 513 -23.93 -8.59 -26.72
CA PRO A 513 -22.55 -8.84 -27.14
C PRO A 513 -22.07 -10.26 -26.76
N GLU A 514 -21.82 -11.12 -27.76
CA GLU A 514 -21.29 -12.47 -27.48
C GLU A 514 -19.83 -12.67 -27.93
N ALA A 515 -19.24 -13.76 -27.46
CA ALA A 515 -17.82 -14.05 -27.69
C ALA A 515 -17.43 -14.12 -29.18
N ASN A 516 -18.33 -14.52 -30.08
CA ASN A 516 -18.11 -14.53 -31.54
C ASN A 516 -18.27 -13.16 -32.21
N GLU A 517 -18.78 -12.17 -31.48
CA GLU A 517 -19.01 -10.80 -31.93
C GLU A 517 -17.94 -9.83 -31.43
N ILE A 518 -17.21 -10.24 -30.40
CA ILE A 518 -16.19 -9.46 -29.74
C ILE A 518 -14.83 -9.74 -30.36
N THR A 519 -14.10 -8.66 -30.65
CA THR A 519 -12.69 -8.71 -31.05
C THR A 519 -11.80 -8.18 -29.93
N TRP A 520 -10.55 -8.65 -29.93
CA TRP A 520 -9.54 -8.33 -28.91
C TRP A 520 -8.31 -7.64 -29.50
N PRO A 521 -8.42 -6.40 -30.02
CA PRO A 521 -7.26 -5.70 -30.54
C PRO A 521 -6.22 -5.47 -29.43
N ARG A 522 -4.94 -5.63 -29.75
CA ARG A 522 -3.85 -5.34 -28.80
C ARG A 522 -3.82 -3.86 -28.42
N MET A 523 -3.55 -3.59 -27.15
CA MET A 523 -3.27 -2.25 -26.62
C MET A 523 -1.77 -2.08 -26.29
N LEU A 524 -1.13 -3.06 -25.65
CA LEU A 524 0.32 -3.14 -25.44
C LEU A 524 0.75 -4.60 -25.40
N ARG A 525 2.00 -4.89 -25.75
CA ARG A 525 2.65 -6.18 -25.45
C ARG A 525 4.12 -5.98 -25.15
N THR A 526 4.76 -6.99 -24.56
CA THR A 526 6.22 -7.08 -24.41
C THR A 526 7.01 -6.99 -25.72
N THR A 527 6.38 -6.93 -26.89
CA THR A 527 7.05 -6.70 -28.19
C THR A 527 6.71 -5.35 -28.83
N SER A 528 5.90 -4.53 -28.16
CA SER A 528 5.59 -3.17 -28.58
C SER A 528 6.82 -2.27 -28.43
N THR A 529 6.82 -1.14 -29.15
CA THR A 529 7.89 -0.15 -29.08
C THR A 529 7.51 0.94 -28.08
N LEU A 530 8.27 1.04 -26.99
CA LEU A 530 8.26 2.13 -26.03
C LEU A 530 9.67 2.75 -25.98
N ASP A 531 9.90 3.67 -25.05
CA ASP A 531 11.23 4.10 -24.64
C ASP A 531 11.32 4.19 -23.11
N ASP A 532 12.49 4.57 -22.63
CA ASP A 532 12.82 4.78 -21.23
C ASP A 532 13.43 6.18 -20.99
N ASP A 533 13.21 7.12 -21.91
CA ASP A 533 13.76 8.49 -21.82
C ASP A 533 13.04 9.28 -20.71
N TYR A 534 11.71 9.09 -20.58
CA TYR A 534 10.86 9.69 -19.56
C TYR A 534 9.96 8.63 -18.91
N PRO A 535 10.52 7.74 -18.08
CA PRO A 535 9.78 6.65 -17.51
C PRO A 535 8.74 7.16 -16.51
N SER A 536 7.63 6.43 -16.39
CA SER A 536 6.45 6.82 -15.62
C SER A 536 6.28 5.99 -14.35
N ILE A 537 5.50 6.49 -13.40
CA ILE A 537 4.81 5.64 -12.43
C ILE A 537 3.53 5.15 -13.11
N VAL A 538 3.35 3.83 -13.13
CA VAL A 538 2.27 3.17 -13.86
C VAL A 538 1.28 2.56 -12.87
N THR A 539 0.00 2.85 -13.04
CA THR A 539 -1.08 2.07 -12.42
C THR A 539 -1.86 1.31 -13.48
N ALA A 540 -2.05 0.02 -13.27
CA ALA A 540 -2.67 -0.88 -14.23
C ALA A 540 -3.84 -1.63 -13.60
N ILE A 541 -5.07 -1.20 -13.90
CA ILE A 541 -6.26 -2.02 -13.66
C ILE A 541 -6.38 -2.98 -14.84
N SER A 542 -5.62 -4.08 -14.77
CA SER A 542 -5.53 -5.09 -15.82
C SER A 542 -5.02 -6.39 -15.24
N CYS A 543 -5.72 -7.49 -15.54
CA CYS A 543 -5.36 -8.82 -15.05
C CYS A 543 -3.91 -9.17 -15.37
N TYR A 544 -3.21 -9.79 -14.42
CA TYR A 544 -1.89 -10.41 -14.62
C TYR A 544 -0.75 -9.49 -15.08
N VAL A 545 -0.91 -8.17 -15.16
CA VAL A 545 0.21 -7.26 -15.49
C VAL A 545 1.33 -7.39 -14.45
N GLY A 546 0.95 -7.58 -13.18
CA GLY A 546 1.84 -7.82 -12.07
C GLY A 546 2.17 -9.29 -11.83
N TYR A 547 1.95 -10.19 -12.80
CA TYR A 547 2.23 -11.63 -12.64
C TYR A 547 3.72 -11.87 -12.31
N PRO A 548 4.05 -12.34 -11.09
CA PRO A 548 5.44 -12.41 -10.65
C PRO A 548 6.18 -13.67 -11.15
N GLU A 549 5.46 -14.76 -11.43
CA GLU A 549 6.09 -16.02 -11.78
C GLU A 549 6.68 -16.01 -13.20
N ALA A 550 7.77 -16.77 -13.39
CA ALA A 550 8.43 -16.88 -14.67
C ALA A 550 7.46 -17.37 -15.76
N ASN A 551 7.42 -16.67 -16.90
CA ASN A 551 6.50 -16.98 -17.97
C ASN A 551 7.19 -16.90 -19.35
N SER A 552 7.02 -17.93 -20.16
CA SER A 552 7.59 -18.01 -21.51
C SER A 552 7.01 -16.98 -22.49
N HIS A 553 5.83 -16.44 -22.21
CA HIS A 553 5.21 -15.35 -22.98
C HIS A 553 5.75 -13.96 -22.56
N GLY A 554 6.34 -13.86 -21.37
CA GLY A 554 6.86 -12.63 -20.76
C GLY A 554 6.02 -12.13 -19.59
N ASN A 555 6.57 -11.15 -18.88
CA ASN A 555 6.01 -10.53 -17.69
C ASN A 555 6.01 -9.01 -17.89
N LEU A 556 4.88 -8.44 -18.32
CA LEU A 556 4.74 -7.08 -18.80
C LEU A 556 5.10 -6.05 -17.72
N GLY A 557 4.59 -6.19 -16.50
CA GLY A 557 4.94 -5.29 -15.39
C GLY A 557 6.43 -5.34 -15.03
N ILE A 558 7.02 -6.53 -15.03
CA ILE A 558 8.46 -6.72 -14.77
C ILE A 558 9.30 -6.10 -15.90
N ASP A 559 8.89 -6.29 -17.15
CA ASP A 559 9.55 -5.75 -18.34
C ASP A 559 9.44 -4.22 -18.41
N LEU A 560 8.29 -3.64 -18.08
CA LEU A 560 8.08 -2.19 -17.99
C LEU A 560 8.99 -1.55 -16.93
N LEU A 561 9.27 -2.26 -15.84
CA LEU A 561 10.19 -1.77 -14.82
C LEU A 561 11.66 -1.98 -15.20
N THR A 562 12.03 -3.11 -15.79
CA THR A 562 13.44 -3.55 -15.73
C THR A 562 14.10 -3.83 -17.09
N ARG A 563 13.40 -3.77 -18.22
CA ARG A 563 13.98 -4.08 -19.53
C ARG A 563 14.51 -2.82 -20.25
N PRO A 564 15.79 -2.73 -20.63
CA PRO A 564 16.32 -1.57 -21.36
C PRO A 564 15.58 -1.27 -22.68
N GLY A 565 15.30 0.00 -22.97
CA GLY A 565 14.64 0.47 -24.19
C GLY A 565 13.15 0.10 -24.34
N PHE A 566 12.59 -0.64 -23.39
CA PHE A 566 11.14 -0.86 -23.25
C PHE A 566 10.63 -0.42 -21.88
N GLY A 567 11.51 -0.39 -20.89
CA GLY A 567 11.20 -0.20 -19.49
C GLY A 567 10.76 1.24 -19.22
N ALA A 568 9.57 1.59 -19.69
CA ALA A 568 8.98 2.91 -19.60
C ALA A 568 8.44 3.24 -18.21
N ALA A 569 8.74 2.42 -17.18
CA ALA A 569 8.22 2.61 -15.83
C ALA A 569 9.32 2.62 -14.75
N VAL A 570 9.21 3.50 -13.75
CA VAL A 570 10.01 3.46 -12.51
C VAL A 570 9.25 2.85 -11.33
N GLY A 571 7.94 2.71 -11.47
CA GLY A 571 7.07 2.00 -10.55
C GLY A 571 5.88 1.43 -11.31
N VAL A 572 5.47 0.22 -11.00
CA VAL A 572 4.30 -0.44 -11.57
C VAL A 572 3.44 -0.95 -10.44
N ILE A 573 2.25 -0.36 -10.29
CA ILE A 573 1.21 -0.77 -9.36
C ILE A 573 0.18 -1.52 -10.19
N SER A 574 0.17 -2.84 -10.07
CA SER A 574 -0.60 -3.71 -10.96
C SER A 574 -1.05 -4.98 -10.27
N SER A 575 -2.13 -5.56 -10.77
CA SER A 575 -2.67 -6.79 -10.22
C SER A 575 -1.84 -8.02 -10.64
N ALA A 576 -1.50 -8.87 -9.67
CA ALA A 576 -0.82 -10.14 -9.91
C ALA A 576 -1.74 -11.24 -10.47
N ARG A 577 -3.05 -11.07 -10.27
CA ARG A 577 -4.17 -11.93 -10.72
C ARG A 577 -5.33 -11.05 -11.21
N SER A 578 -6.47 -11.65 -11.56
CA SER A 578 -7.69 -10.93 -11.95
C SER A 578 -8.18 -10.04 -10.78
N PRO A 579 -8.19 -8.70 -10.95
CA PRO A 579 -8.80 -7.81 -9.98
C PRO A 579 -10.32 -7.76 -10.17
N TYR A 580 -11.01 -7.16 -9.20
CA TYR A 580 -12.45 -6.91 -9.24
C TYR A 580 -12.73 -5.41 -9.38
N GLY A 581 -13.89 -5.05 -9.91
CA GLY A 581 -14.31 -3.66 -10.11
C GLY A 581 -15.80 -3.48 -9.91
N ASN A 582 -16.24 -2.24 -9.75
CA ASN A 582 -17.66 -1.91 -9.53
C ASN A 582 -18.30 -1.29 -10.77
N LEU A 583 -19.43 -1.83 -11.21
CA LEU A 583 -20.09 -1.40 -12.45
C LEU A 583 -20.50 0.08 -12.42
N ASP A 584 -20.93 0.60 -11.28
CA ASP A 584 -21.44 1.96 -11.12
C ASP A 584 -20.46 2.90 -10.38
N TRP A 585 -19.20 2.51 -10.18
CA TRP A 585 -18.16 3.39 -9.60
C TRP A 585 -18.12 4.76 -10.30
N PRO A 586 -17.90 5.90 -9.62
CA PRO A 586 -17.69 6.05 -8.18
C PRO A 586 -19.01 6.14 -7.36
N ALA A 587 -20.17 5.85 -7.95
CA ALA A 587 -21.43 5.88 -7.20
C ALA A 587 -21.51 4.77 -6.13
N THR A 588 -20.88 3.63 -6.39
CA THR A 588 -20.54 2.64 -5.37
C THR A 588 -19.01 2.51 -5.29
N LEU A 589 -18.45 2.93 -4.17
CA LEU A 589 -17.03 2.76 -3.88
C LEU A 589 -16.72 1.29 -3.60
N GLY A 590 -15.51 0.86 -3.93
CA GLY A 590 -15.11 -0.55 -3.94
C GLY A 590 -14.27 -0.92 -5.14
N GLY A 591 -13.72 -2.13 -5.10
CA GLY A 591 -12.89 -2.72 -6.15
C GLY A 591 -11.58 -1.99 -6.43
N SER A 592 -10.88 -2.49 -7.45
CA SER A 592 -9.63 -1.95 -7.97
C SER A 592 -9.69 -0.47 -8.34
N ASP A 593 -10.83 0.03 -8.84
CA ASP A 593 -11.04 1.45 -9.14
C ASP A 593 -10.73 2.34 -7.94
N SER A 594 -11.18 1.94 -6.75
CA SER A 594 -11.05 2.73 -5.52
C SER A 594 -9.61 2.72 -4.97
N ILE A 595 -8.92 1.57 -5.00
CA ILE A 595 -7.50 1.50 -4.60
C ILE A 595 -6.66 2.40 -5.50
N ILE A 596 -6.86 2.36 -6.80
CA ILE A 596 -6.06 3.13 -7.76
C ILE A 596 -6.38 4.63 -7.70
N TYR A 597 -7.66 5.00 -7.49
CA TYR A 597 -8.02 6.39 -7.22
C TYR A 597 -7.35 6.92 -5.95
N GLU A 598 -7.44 6.19 -4.83
CA GLU A 598 -6.82 6.62 -3.58
C GLU A 598 -5.30 6.63 -3.66
N PHE A 599 -4.69 5.71 -4.40
CA PHE A 599 -3.25 5.73 -4.65
C PHE A 599 -2.84 7.04 -5.33
N ASN A 600 -3.55 7.42 -6.40
CA ASN A 600 -3.29 8.67 -7.11
C ASN A 600 -3.55 9.89 -6.23
N ASN A 601 -4.62 9.88 -5.42
CA ASN A 601 -4.91 10.97 -4.47
C ASN A 601 -3.80 11.15 -3.43
N ASN A 602 -3.32 10.04 -2.85
CA ASN A 602 -2.22 10.05 -1.89
C ASN A 602 -0.89 10.49 -2.53
N LEU A 603 -0.60 10.04 -3.76
CA LEU A 603 0.61 10.41 -4.49
C LEU A 603 0.61 11.89 -4.89
N ILE A 604 -0.50 12.39 -5.46
CA ILE A 604 -0.60 13.73 -6.06
C ILE A 604 -0.89 14.79 -5.00
N ASN A 605 -1.98 14.64 -4.23
CA ASN A 605 -2.46 15.68 -3.32
C ASN A 605 -1.80 15.64 -1.95
N ARG A 606 -1.29 14.47 -1.53
CA ARG A 606 -0.61 14.30 -0.23
C ARG A 606 0.90 14.15 -0.36
N SER A 607 1.44 14.15 -1.59
CA SER A 607 2.86 14.04 -1.90
C SER A 607 3.53 12.86 -1.19
N MET A 608 2.80 11.74 -1.04
CA MET A 608 3.32 10.52 -0.44
C MET A 608 4.31 9.85 -1.38
N SER A 609 5.24 9.04 -0.84
CA SER A 609 6.00 8.13 -1.70
C SER A 609 5.12 6.99 -2.19
N MET A 610 5.54 6.26 -3.23
CA MET A 610 4.74 5.18 -3.82
C MET A 610 4.31 4.12 -2.81
N GLY A 611 5.21 3.72 -1.90
CA GLY A 611 4.91 2.77 -0.82
C GLY A 611 3.89 3.34 0.15
N ASP A 612 4.15 4.52 0.73
CA ASP A 612 3.20 5.19 1.63
C ASP A 612 1.82 5.32 0.98
N ALA A 613 1.76 5.74 -0.29
CA ALA A 613 0.52 5.91 -1.04
C ALA A 613 -0.24 4.59 -1.22
N LEU A 614 0.41 3.50 -1.65
CA LEU A 614 -0.27 2.23 -1.90
C LEU A 614 -0.83 1.63 -0.61
N PHE A 615 -0.03 1.54 0.44
CA PHE A 615 -0.45 0.93 1.69
C PHE A 615 -1.48 1.79 2.45
N ALA A 616 -1.34 3.12 2.42
CA ALA A 616 -2.37 4.01 2.94
C ALA A 616 -3.69 3.85 2.19
N SER A 617 -3.66 3.64 0.87
CA SER A 617 -4.87 3.42 0.06
C SER A 617 -5.56 2.11 0.39
N LYS A 618 -4.80 1.02 0.53
CA LYS A 618 -5.32 -0.30 0.95
C LYS A 618 -5.98 -0.22 2.32
N PHE A 619 -5.27 0.35 3.30
CA PHE A 619 -5.80 0.53 4.65
C PHE A 619 -7.02 1.46 4.70
N PHE A 620 -7.01 2.52 3.89
CA PHE A 620 -8.15 3.43 3.78
C PHE A 620 -9.36 2.73 3.16
N CYS A 621 -9.18 1.93 2.11
CA CYS A 621 -10.29 1.19 1.51
C CYS A 621 -10.92 0.19 2.49
N THR A 622 -10.11 -0.55 3.25
CA THR A 622 -10.65 -1.49 4.25
C THR A 622 -11.37 -0.79 5.39
N THR A 623 -10.80 0.29 5.92
CA THR A 623 -11.30 0.92 7.15
C THR A 623 -12.30 2.05 6.91
N HIS A 624 -12.26 2.71 5.75
CA HIS A 624 -13.16 3.81 5.42
C HIS A 624 -14.33 3.37 4.56
N TYR A 625 -14.11 2.53 3.54
CA TYR A 625 -15.20 1.99 2.71
C TYR A 625 -15.80 0.71 3.29
N GLY A 626 -15.14 0.12 4.29
CA GLY A 626 -15.71 -0.95 5.09
C GLY A 626 -15.90 -2.26 4.34
N TRP A 627 -14.97 -2.58 3.45
CA TRP A 627 -14.96 -3.77 2.59
C TRP A 627 -15.22 -5.09 3.37
N THR A 628 -16.20 -5.87 2.92
CA THR A 628 -16.72 -7.08 3.60
C THR A 628 -16.87 -8.28 2.65
N SER A 629 -15.99 -8.43 1.68
CA SER A 629 -16.05 -9.51 0.69
C SER A 629 -14.66 -10.08 0.41
N TYR A 630 -14.60 -11.35 -0.02
CA TYR A 630 -13.32 -11.94 -0.41
C TYR A 630 -12.81 -11.33 -1.73
N GLU A 631 -13.71 -10.83 -2.59
CA GLU A 631 -13.39 -10.11 -3.83
C GLU A 631 -12.55 -8.86 -3.53
N GLU A 632 -12.91 -8.11 -2.49
CA GLU A 632 -12.15 -6.96 -2.03
C GLU A 632 -10.80 -7.37 -1.43
N TYR A 633 -10.72 -8.51 -0.72
CA TYR A 633 -9.43 -9.07 -0.26
C TYR A 633 -8.52 -9.46 -1.45
N ILE A 634 -9.08 -9.98 -2.54
CA ILE A 634 -8.30 -10.24 -3.78
C ILE A 634 -7.65 -8.94 -4.25
N ASP A 635 -8.40 -7.84 -4.31
CA ASP A 635 -7.86 -6.54 -4.72
C ASP A 635 -6.77 -6.02 -3.77
N LEU A 636 -6.95 -6.18 -2.45
CA LEU A 636 -5.92 -5.79 -1.47
C LEU A 636 -4.61 -6.57 -1.66
N TYR A 637 -4.67 -7.85 -2.01
CA TYR A 637 -3.46 -8.67 -2.18
C TYR A 637 -2.84 -8.52 -3.57
N THR A 638 -3.65 -8.43 -4.62
CA THR A 638 -3.19 -8.51 -6.01
C THR A 638 -2.39 -7.28 -6.43
N PHE A 639 -2.73 -6.08 -5.94
CA PHE A 639 -2.02 -4.85 -6.29
C PHE A 639 -0.71 -4.73 -5.50
N ASN A 640 0.39 -5.08 -6.16
CA ASN A 640 1.73 -4.98 -5.59
C ASN A 640 2.50 -3.80 -6.20
N LEU A 641 3.49 -3.28 -5.47
CA LEU A 641 4.41 -2.25 -5.97
C LEU A 641 5.68 -2.89 -6.52
N PHE A 642 5.81 -2.96 -7.84
CA PHE A 642 7.08 -3.24 -8.49
C PHE A 642 7.83 -1.92 -8.69
N GLY A 643 8.87 -1.69 -7.91
CA GLY A 643 9.63 -0.45 -7.85
C GLY A 643 10.09 -0.15 -6.44
N ASP A 644 10.59 1.07 -6.24
CA ASP A 644 11.11 1.55 -4.96
C ASP A 644 10.00 2.19 -4.11
N PRO A 645 9.71 1.67 -2.91
CA PRO A 645 8.61 2.18 -2.06
C PRO A 645 8.83 3.60 -1.54
N SER A 646 10.07 4.11 -1.56
CA SER A 646 10.40 5.45 -1.08
C SER A 646 10.37 6.53 -2.16
N LEU A 647 10.22 6.16 -3.42
CA LEU A 647 10.21 7.08 -4.55
C LEU A 647 9.01 8.04 -4.45
N VAL A 648 9.26 9.32 -4.68
CA VAL A 648 8.24 10.37 -4.74
C VAL A 648 8.08 10.88 -6.17
N LEU A 649 6.86 11.25 -6.54
CA LEU A 649 6.51 11.74 -7.88
C LEU A 649 7.29 12.99 -8.29
N GLU A 650 7.35 13.99 -7.41
CA GLU A 650 7.93 15.32 -7.68
C GLU A 650 9.47 15.34 -7.76
N GLY A 651 10.13 14.21 -7.48
CA GLY A 651 11.57 14.14 -7.31
C GLY A 651 12.08 14.81 -6.02
N LYS A 652 13.41 14.78 -5.84
CA LYS A 652 14.13 15.33 -4.68
C LYS A 652 15.49 15.89 -5.12
N GLU A 653 16.03 16.82 -4.33
CA GLU A 653 17.43 17.23 -4.42
C GLU A 653 18.25 16.45 -3.39
N GLY A 654 19.39 15.87 -3.80
CA GLY A 654 20.25 15.03 -2.99
C GLY A 654 21.55 15.73 -2.61
N ASN A 655 21.61 16.29 -1.41
CA ASN A 655 22.76 17.11 -0.97
C ASN A 655 23.74 16.39 -0.04
N ILE A 656 23.51 15.12 0.31
CA ILE A 656 24.35 14.35 1.23
C ILE A 656 25.25 13.38 0.43
N PRO A 657 26.58 13.33 0.63
CA PRO A 657 27.42 12.36 -0.07
C PRO A 657 27.21 10.93 0.45
N TYR A 658 27.54 9.93 -0.37
CA TYR A 658 27.68 8.54 0.03
C TYR A 658 29.07 8.24 0.57
N VAL A 659 29.17 7.38 1.58
CA VAL A 659 30.45 6.87 2.09
C VAL A 659 30.29 5.46 2.69
N GLN A 660 31.23 4.57 2.39
CA GLN A 660 31.30 3.22 2.96
C GLN A 660 32.76 2.75 3.08
N ILE A 661 33.11 2.19 4.22
CA ILE A 661 34.36 1.48 4.48
C ILE A 661 34.29 0.13 3.78
N THR A 662 35.01 -0.01 2.67
CA THR A 662 35.09 -1.27 1.92
C THR A 662 36.20 -2.18 2.48
N LYS A 663 37.16 -1.60 3.20
CA LYS A 663 38.19 -2.35 3.93
C LYS A 663 38.60 -1.62 5.20
N PRO A 664 38.80 -2.32 6.33
CA PRO A 664 38.66 -3.78 6.49
C PRO A 664 37.20 -4.23 6.53
N GLY A 665 36.86 -5.28 5.79
CA GLY A 665 35.57 -5.98 5.95
C GLY A 665 35.56 -6.94 7.15
N ASN A 666 34.51 -7.76 7.25
CA ASN A 666 34.39 -8.80 8.28
C ASN A 666 35.44 -9.91 8.10
N GLY A 667 36.48 -9.89 8.94
CA GLY A 667 37.54 -10.89 8.88
C GLY A 667 38.72 -10.64 9.81
N VAL A 668 39.62 -11.62 9.89
CA VAL A 668 40.93 -11.46 10.51
C VAL A 668 41.91 -10.97 9.45
N PHE A 669 42.47 -9.79 9.67
CA PHE A 669 43.50 -9.19 8.84
C PHE A 669 44.86 -9.30 9.54
N LEU A 670 45.84 -9.87 8.86
CA LEU A 670 47.23 -9.91 9.30
C LEU A 670 48.09 -9.10 8.34
N PHE A 671 48.67 -8.00 8.81
CA PHE A 671 49.47 -7.07 8.03
C PHE A 671 48.81 -6.71 6.69
N ASN A 672 47.57 -6.19 6.75
CA ASN A 672 46.74 -5.76 5.62
C ASN A 672 46.10 -6.87 4.76
N ARG A 673 46.43 -8.14 5.00
CA ARG A 673 45.86 -9.27 4.25
C ARG A 673 44.76 -9.95 5.05
N MET A 674 43.56 -10.08 4.49
CA MET A 674 42.54 -10.95 5.07
C MET A 674 43.02 -12.40 5.00
N ILE A 675 43.08 -13.07 6.15
CA ILE A 675 43.53 -14.46 6.27
C ILE A 675 42.40 -15.41 6.67
N LEU A 676 41.30 -14.89 7.21
CA LEU A 676 40.15 -15.66 7.66
C LEU A 676 38.89 -14.79 7.64
N ALA A 677 37.77 -15.30 7.11
CA ALA A 677 36.47 -14.66 7.27
C ALA A 677 36.00 -14.81 8.73
N TRP A 678 35.51 -13.73 9.34
CA TRP A 678 35.12 -13.71 10.75
C TRP A 678 34.09 -12.62 10.99
N ALA A 679 33.15 -12.85 11.91
CA ALA A 679 31.97 -12.01 12.11
C ALA A 679 32.26 -10.52 12.44
N LYS A 680 33.44 -10.19 12.96
CA LYS A 680 33.88 -8.80 13.20
C LYS A 680 35.35 -8.61 12.83
N PRO A 681 35.75 -7.42 12.35
CA PRO A 681 37.13 -7.16 11.97
C PRO A 681 38.11 -7.31 13.14
N LEU A 682 39.10 -8.18 12.96
CA LEU A 682 40.23 -8.37 13.85
C LEU A 682 41.52 -8.01 13.10
N LEU A 683 42.18 -6.93 13.49
CA LEU A 683 43.28 -6.32 12.75
C LEU A 683 44.59 -6.56 13.51
N ILE A 684 45.55 -7.24 12.90
CA ILE A 684 46.88 -7.49 13.45
C ILE A 684 47.92 -6.75 12.60
N GLY A 685 48.55 -5.72 13.16
CA GLY A 685 49.50 -4.86 12.47
C GLY A 685 48.84 -3.77 11.62
N ALA A 686 49.62 -3.21 10.68
CA ALA A 686 49.16 -2.17 9.77
C ALA A 686 48.09 -2.69 8.79
N VAL A 687 47.08 -1.89 8.52
CA VAL A 687 45.98 -2.20 7.59
C VAL A 687 45.60 -0.95 6.81
N ASP A 688 45.26 -1.11 5.55
CA ASP A 688 44.69 -0.06 4.72
C ASP A 688 43.19 0.03 4.99
N VAL A 689 42.73 1.25 5.23
CA VAL A 689 41.33 1.62 5.27
C VAL A 689 40.99 2.13 3.88
N GLU A 690 40.19 1.36 3.15
CA GLU A 690 39.75 1.69 1.79
C GLU A 690 38.28 2.10 1.86
N VAL A 691 37.93 3.16 1.13
CA VAL A 691 36.61 3.80 1.22
C VAL A 691 36.02 4.00 -0.18
N SER A 692 34.78 3.59 -0.35
CA SER A 692 33.94 4.02 -1.46
C SER A 692 33.21 5.29 -1.04
N ALA A 693 33.39 6.39 -1.76
CA ALA A 693 32.66 7.64 -1.52
C ALA A 693 32.29 8.28 -2.85
N SER A 694 31.06 8.76 -2.95
CA SER A 694 30.51 9.38 -4.15
C SER A 694 29.48 10.44 -3.80
N ASP A 695 29.31 11.42 -4.67
CA ASP A 695 28.28 12.45 -4.58
C ASP A 695 27.87 12.75 -6.02
N LEU A 696 26.61 12.49 -6.36
CA LEU A 696 26.14 12.49 -7.75
C LEU A 696 25.93 13.90 -8.31
N GLU A 697 25.79 14.91 -7.43
CA GLU A 697 25.48 16.28 -7.82
C GLU A 697 26.71 17.20 -7.87
N SER A 698 27.47 17.24 -6.79
CA SER A 698 28.59 18.18 -6.59
C SER A 698 29.96 17.51 -6.60
N GLY A 699 30.03 16.19 -6.38
CA GLY A 699 31.27 15.42 -6.24
C GLY A 699 31.91 15.52 -4.84
N ILE A 700 32.84 14.62 -4.54
CA ILE A 700 33.53 14.56 -3.25
C ILE A 700 34.70 15.55 -3.20
N ALA A 701 34.75 16.37 -2.15
CA ALA A 701 35.87 17.26 -1.85
C ALA A 701 37.02 16.51 -1.18
N TYR A 702 36.74 15.73 -0.13
CA TYR A 702 37.70 14.86 0.55
C TYR A 702 37.03 13.85 1.49
N VAL A 703 37.74 12.78 1.83
CA VAL A 703 37.40 11.81 2.88
C VAL A 703 38.33 12.00 4.08
N GLN A 704 37.76 12.17 5.28
CA GLN A 704 38.47 12.16 6.56
C GLN A 704 38.43 10.78 7.20
N PHE A 705 39.54 10.34 7.77
CA PHE A 705 39.67 9.08 8.49
C PHE A 705 39.86 9.35 9.97
N LEU A 706 39.07 8.68 10.80
CA LEU A 706 39.03 8.87 12.24
C LEU A 706 39.15 7.54 12.99
N VAL A 707 39.82 7.56 14.14
CA VAL A 707 39.82 6.45 15.09
C VAL A 707 39.43 7.01 16.46
N ASP A 708 38.42 6.40 17.08
CA ASP A 708 37.87 6.81 18.38
C ASP A 708 37.49 8.31 18.43
N GLY A 709 37.06 8.86 17.29
CA GLY A 709 36.66 10.26 17.13
C GLY A 709 37.81 11.23 16.81
N GLU A 710 39.07 10.80 16.87
CA GLU A 710 40.22 11.63 16.48
C GLU A 710 40.49 11.53 14.98
N VAL A 711 40.66 12.68 14.30
CA VAL A 711 40.99 12.74 12.87
C VAL A 711 42.48 12.41 12.68
N LEU A 712 42.76 11.38 11.88
CA LEU A 712 44.12 10.86 11.65
C LEU A 712 44.62 11.05 10.22
N GLY A 713 43.72 11.32 9.27
CA GLY A 713 44.09 11.56 7.88
C GLY A 713 42.96 12.16 7.07
N ASN A 714 43.32 12.75 5.94
CA ASN A 714 42.40 13.12 4.89
C ASN A 714 42.94 12.64 3.54
N ASP A 715 42.04 12.35 2.61
CA ASP A 715 42.36 12.02 1.24
C ASP A 715 41.39 12.74 0.32
N SER A 716 41.91 13.52 -0.63
CA SER A 716 41.11 14.33 -1.56
C SER A 716 41.12 13.77 -2.98
N SER A 717 41.66 12.57 -3.21
CA SER A 717 41.75 11.96 -4.53
C SER A 717 41.32 10.49 -4.49
N ALA A 718 40.29 10.13 -5.27
CA ALA A 718 39.89 8.74 -5.42
C ALA A 718 40.98 7.92 -6.14
N PRO A 719 41.17 6.62 -5.80
CA PRO A 719 40.49 5.86 -4.75
C PRO A 719 40.94 6.29 -3.34
N TYR A 720 39.98 6.53 -2.45
CA TYR A 720 40.25 7.05 -1.12
C TYR A 720 40.81 5.97 -0.21
N SER A 721 41.99 6.22 0.35
CA SER A 721 42.58 5.27 1.28
C SER A 721 43.46 5.92 2.35
N TRP A 722 43.50 5.30 3.52
CA TRP A 722 44.40 5.68 4.59
C TRP A 722 44.98 4.46 5.29
N ARG A 723 46.30 4.45 5.49
CA ARG A 723 46.98 3.33 6.13
C ARG A 723 47.06 3.51 7.65
N TRP A 724 46.34 2.66 8.38
CA TRP A 724 46.36 2.65 9.84
C TRP A 724 47.60 1.93 10.38
N THR A 725 48.65 2.70 10.64
CA THR A 725 49.96 2.21 11.12
C THR A 725 50.19 2.35 12.63
N GLN A 726 49.40 3.18 13.33
CA GLN A 726 49.60 3.37 14.76
C GLN A 726 49.37 2.07 15.53
N ARG A 727 50.25 1.81 16.49
CA ARG A 727 50.08 0.71 17.42
C ARG A 727 48.95 1.05 18.37
N SER A 728 47.94 0.20 18.41
CA SER A 728 46.88 0.27 19.40
C SER A 728 46.44 -1.15 19.79
N PHE A 729 45.79 -1.27 20.93
CA PHE A 729 45.39 -2.55 21.49
C PHE A 729 43.97 -2.48 22.03
N GLY A 730 43.12 -3.39 21.57
CA GLY A 730 41.76 -3.54 22.07
C GLY A 730 40.71 -3.12 21.05
N LYS A 731 39.53 -2.76 21.56
CA LYS A 731 38.41 -2.32 20.74
C LYS A 731 38.61 -0.87 20.34
N HIS A 732 38.34 -0.57 19.08
CA HIS A 732 38.35 0.78 18.52
C HIS A 732 37.15 0.97 17.63
N THR A 733 36.77 2.23 17.45
CA THR A 733 35.79 2.66 16.47
C THR A 733 36.52 3.35 15.33
N LEU A 734 36.55 2.72 14.16
CA LEU A 734 37.04 3.32 12.93
C LEU A 734 35.87 4.07 12.29
N SER A 735 36.05 5.35 11.96
CA SER A 735 35.02 6.11 11.24
C SER A 735 35.63 6.84 10.05
N VAL A 736 34.84 7.05 9.02
CA VAL A 736 35.21 7.86 7.85
C VAL A 736 34.15 8.92 7.60
N ARG A 737 34.54 10.12 7.19
CA ARG A 737 33.62 11.21 6.81
C ARG A 737 33.92 11.68 5.40
N ALA A 738 32.99 11.53 4.47
CA ALA A 738 33.12 12.10 3.14
C ALA A 738 32.43 13.46 3.11
N TYR A 739 33.16 14.50 2.68
CA TYR A 739 32.61 15.84 2.45
C TYR A 739 32.46 16.07 0.96
N ASN A 740 31.33 16.59 0.52
CA ASN A 740 31.11 17.00 -0.87
C ASN A 740 31.52 18.47 -1.09
N ASN A 741 31.42 18.93 -2.34
CA ASN A 741 31.84 20.28 -2.72
C ASN A 741 30.89 21.39 -2.22
N THR A 742 29.70 21.05 -1.71
CA THR A 742 28.78 22.00 -1.05
C THR A 742 28.98 22.10 0.46
N GLY A 743 29.82 21.23 1.04
CA GLY A 743 30.17 21.22 2.46
C GLY A 743 29.30 20.28 3.32
N SER A 744 28.33 19.58 2.72
CA SER A 744 27.63 18.48 3.36
C SER A 744 28.55 17.28 3.55
N PHE A 745 28.23 16.42 4.51
CA PHE A 745 29.02 15.22 4.77
C PHE A 745 28.17 14.05 5.24
N ALA A 746 28.69 12.84 5.00
CA ALA A 746 28.19 11.60 5.57
C ALA A 746 29.28 10.90 6.37
N VAL A 747 28.88 9.96 7.22
CA VAL A 747 29.77 9.21 8.11
C VAL A 747 29.48 7.72 7.98
N ASP A 748 30.52 6.90 7.87
CA ASP A 748 30.42 5.45 8.07
C ASP A 748 31.34 5.03 9.23
N THR A 749 30.92 4.03 10.01
CA THR A 749 31.58 3.61 11.23
C THR A 749 31.65 2.09 11.37
N LEU A 750 32.84 1.60 11.75
CA LEU A 750 33.14 0.20 11.92
C LEU A 750 33.81 -0.08 13.27
N GLY A 751 33.19 -0.94 14.07
CA GLY A 751 33.77 -1.44 15.31
C GLY A 751 34.81 -2.54 15.05
N VAL A 752 36.07 -2.30 15.44
CA VAL A 752 37.18 -3.23 15.17
C VAL A 752 37.91 -3.63 16.45
N LYS A 753 38.58 -4.79 16.43
CA LYS A 753 39.62 -5.11 17.43
C LYS A 753 40.99 -4.99 16.76
N LYS A 754 41.85 -4.12 17.26
CA LYS A 754 43.21 -3.94 16.73
C LYS A 754 44.27 -4.42 17.71
N PHE A 755 45.31 -5.05 17.16
CA PHE A 755 46.48 -5.56 17.87
C PHE A 755 47.74 -5.19 17.08
N PHE A 756 48.60 -4.38 17.70
CA PHE A 756 49.92 -3.96 17.20
C PHE A 756 49.95 -2.97 16.05
#